data_AF-A0A933U7H8-F1
#
_entry.id   AF-A0A933U7H8-F1
#
_cell.length_a   1.000
_cell.length_b   1.000
_cell.length_c   1.000
_cell.angle_alpha   90.00
_cell.angle_beta   90.00
_cell.angle_gamma   90.00
#
_symmetry.space_group_name_H-M   'P 1'
#
loop_
_entity.id
_entity.type
_entity.pdbx_description
1 polymer ?
#
loop_
_entity_poly.entity_id
_entity_poly.type
_entity_poly.pdbx_seq_one_letter_code
_entity_poly.pdbx_strand_id
1 'polypeptide(L)'
;MRAIPDRAGTALVLAGLAGLALAPGCGGGGSSTPPADPAPEVDVLARGAPAPGIVVAITSIDGGSGPLGRFVPGDRPRVRFTLAKRDGRPWGLAEMDEGRILVSGPTFAYQRVIAEQTDVARRAEKLGDGSWLYVFETPIPATYLAPYNDSDAFGAGDGELAGTPLQDGTYTVGITLGWRYDHAGVPALDAGETAAHFRIGGGTTLVPRAVVGQSNCDACHVQLRAHEGLHRDVRVCVLCHTLGAEDWTDPGAVDPTPGVSIASKVMFHKLHSGQHLPSVLGIATNADGSRNYAVEGAPYVLVDRATGAHDYSNVGFPAWPNRSIPMPRNSGYGALSDEAKAKDELFRRGITSCDVCHGDPDGAGPIAAPAQGATAFAQPSRMACGACHDDVDWSVPYDKGNFSVMPPQTDDAICRECHFVDDDFVPSISSKSAHYHPLVNPNHNPFIGEELRLELSAFGEGAASDHDGTLDPGETLTATLRIRDGQGADVVASTLGGITAVLSGPTTNANLVRELAVPKALLAGASPWTIELPERVQLERIGASSATTDESFVTARAPHFDVAGAVTQVFARVASGPATALANDVHAEQNFVDVDDGSTFARDDAIVIDDGIGGLEEYLRLQFVEGNRLWFSSPRSPDYAAGLRSGHAAGAEVRLVGLAELARGAQWTLDAASGTVQEVGEAGDGVVLLASYTAALRFPARYPEAANGSLDFGAASGEWSGSALVDGTYRLTVAAWRDFDYFGPGATTRYRAASPAASVELLVGSASVLAPYSKVSSGANCTACHQELYFHEEQYRGFDACIACHGNAGAEDVPRYVAANAPATSGAGASFTSLLHALHGSSFRSTPLDVVTRASGPWPDNFGVRTWSDVLFPALPARSGACAKCHGAENDAWDSIAAPAHPDAPGVKAQIGRAACLACHDGVNALAHVELYTLPGGNEDCNRCHAQGGELPIEAAHDVR
;
A
#
# COMPACT_ATOMS: atom_id res chain seq x y z
N MET A 1 15.38 -33.52 -20.00
CA MET A 1 16.26 -34.71 -20.01
C MET A 1 17.53 -34.39 -19.24
N ARG A 2 17.96 -35.32 -18.37
CA ARG A 2 19.17 -35.27 -17.52
C ARG A 2 20.46 -35.32 -18.35
N ALA A 3 21.54 -34.67 -17.87
CA ALA A 3 22.74 -35.33 -17.29
C ALA A 3 24.04 -34.50 -17.46
N ILE A 4 24.81 -34.44 -16.36
CA ILE A 4 26.16 -33.88 -16.14
C ILE A 4 27.22 -34.92 -16.58
N PRO A 5 28.53 -34.59 -16.75
CA PRO A 5 29.48 -34.73 -15.62
C PRO A 5 30.67 -33.72 -15.53
N ASP A 6 31.05 -33.45 -14.27
CA ASP A 6 32.32 -33.14 -13.59
C ASP A 6 33.60 -32.63 -14.30
N ARG A 7 34.27 -31.67 -13.63
CA ARG A 7 35.66 -31.81 -13.14
C ARG A 7 36.02 -30.79 -12.03
N ALA A 8 36.75 -31.28 -11.02
CA ALA A 8 37.17 -30.61 -9.78
C ALA A 8 38.45 -29.77 -9.91
N GLY A 9 38.65 -28.84 -8.97
CA GLY A 9 39.93 -28.15 -8.70
C GLY A 9 39.85 -27.13 -7.57
N THR A 10 40.34 -27.48 -6.39
CA THR A 10 40.48 -26.70 -5.15
C THR A 10 41.52 -25.57 -5.24
N ALA A 11 41.24 -24.39 -4.66
CA ALA A 11 42.26 -23.46 -4.15
C ALA A 11 41.69 -22.50 -3.09
N LEU A 12 42.48 -22.29 -2.04
CA LEU A 12 42.21 -21.52 -0.81
C LEU A 12 43.27 -20.40 -0.72
N VAL A 13 42.89 -19.12 -0.61
CA VAL A 13 43.79 -17.97 -0.27
C VAL A 13 42.92 -16.90 0.41
N LEU A 14 43.01 -16.70 1.73
CA LEU A 14 43.88 -15.76 2.49
C LEU A 14 43.59 -14.26 2.25
N ALA A 15 42.95 -13.65 3.25
CA ALA A 15 42.77 -12.20 3.39
C ALA A 15 44.01 -11.55 4.02
N GLY A 16 44.43 -10.42 3.44
CA GLY A 16 45.50 -9.56 3.97
C GLY A 16 44.95 -8.41 4.81
N LEU A 17 45.69 -8.05 5.85
CA LEU A 17 45.56 -6.79 6.57
C LEU A 17 46.94 -6.13 6.68
N ALA A 18 47.02 -4.89 6.23
CA ALA A 18 48.21 -4.05 6.23
C ALA A 18 48.43 -3.40 7.60
N GLY A 19 49.70 -3.21 7.96
CA GLY A 19 50.16 -2.81 9.29
C GLY A 19 50.31 -1.30 9.52
N LEU A 20 50.74 -0.96 10.74
CA LEU A 20 51.47 0.28 11.01
C LEU A 20 52.39 0.13 12.25
N ALA A 21 53.68 0.37 11.99
CA ALA A 21 54.78 0.90 12.83
C ALA A 21 55.06 0.40 14.28
N LEU A 22 56.30 -0.07 14.46
CA LEU A 22 57.03 -0.34 15.71
C LEU A 22 58.18 0.68 15.89
N ALA A 23 58.43 1.13 17.13
CA ALA A 23 59.77 1.27 17.77
C ALA A 23 59.65 1.90 19.19
N PRO A 24 60.65 1.78 20.10
CA PRO A 24 61.28 0.55 20.60
C PRO A 24 61.24 0.48 22.15
N GLY A 25 61.33 -0.74 22.70
CA GLY A 25 61.31 -0.99 24.14
C GLY A 25 62.65 -0.75 24.84
N CYS A 26 62.58 -0.47 26.15
CA CYS A 26 63.60 -0.78 27.13
C CYS A 26 62.97 -1.65 28.24
N GLY A 27 63.66 -2.74 28.56
CA GLY A 27 63.12 -3.87 29.32
C GLY A 27 63.17 -3.73 30.84
N GLY A 28 62.60 -4.74 31.50
CA GLY A 28 62.70 -4.98 32.93
C GLY A 28 61.59 -5.93 33.38
N GLY A 29 61.90 -7.21 33.51
CA GLY A 29 60.96 -8.24 33.95
C GLY A 29 60.55 -8.10 35.41
N GLY A 30 59.28 -8.42 35.68
CA GLY A 30 58.71 -8.57 37.01
C GLY A 30 57.32 -9.17 36.88
N SER A 31 57.16 -10.41 37.32
CA SER A 31 55.88 -11.12 37.34
C SER A 31 54.93 -10.50 38.36
N SER A 32 53.84 -9.89 37.88
CA SER A 32 52.62 -9.71 38.64
C SER A 32 51.44 -9.96 37.71
N THR A 33 50.62 -10.94 38.05
CA THR A 33 49.27 -11.10 37.51
C THR A 33 48.56 -9.74 37.53
N PRO A 34 47.90 -9.30 36.44
CA PRO A 34 47.04 -8.13 36.52
C PRO A 34 45.96 -8.40 37.59
N PRO A 35 45.58 -7.40 38.40
CA PRO A 35 44.35 -7.55 39.17
C PRO A 35 43.23 -7.86 38.17
N ALA A 36 42.40 -8.85 38.48
CA ALA A 36 41.19 -9.10 37.73
C ALA A 36 40.44 -7.77 37.59
N ASP A 37 40.04 -7.42 36.36
CA ASP A 37 39.12 -6.31 36.15
C ASP A 37 37.95 -6.48 37.13
N PRO A 38 37.52 -5.43 37.84
CA PRO A 38 36.32 -5.52 38.65
C PRO A 38 35.20 -6.00 37.74
N ALA A 39 34.44 -6.99 38.21
CA ALA A 39 33.24 -7.45 37.52
C ALA A 39 32.41 -6.21 37.13
N PRO A 40 31.88 -6.12 35.89
CA PRO A 40 31.11 -4.96 35.48
C PRO A 40 30.01 -4.72 36.50
N GLU A 41 30.06 -3.56 37.14
CA GLU A 41 29.08 -3.12 38.13
C GLU A 41 27.72 -3.14 37.43
N VAL A 42 26.74 -3.83 38.02
CA VAL A 42 25.37 -3.78 37.54
C VAL A 42 24.89 -2.36 37.83
N ASP A 43 24.84 -1.50 36.82
CA ASP A 43 24.16 -0.20 36.93
C ASP A 43 22.70 -0.47 37.32
N VAL A 44 22.41 -0.38 38.62
CA VAL A 44 21.06 -0.51 39.18
C VAL A 44 20.24 0.66 38.65
N LEU A 45 19.18 0.37 37.92
CA LEU A 45 18.31 1.41 37.41
C LEU A 45 17.33 1.82 38.51
N ALA A 46 17.12 3.13 38.66
CA ALA A 46 16.04 3.61 39.51
C ALA A 46 14.71 3.12 38.93
N ARG A 47 13.82 2.61 39.79
CA ARG A 47 12.47 2.22 39.38
C ARG A 47 11.79 3.39 38.67
N GLY A 48 11.21 3.14 37.51
CA GLY A 48 10.60 4.18 36.68
C GLY A 48 11.53 4.78 35.61
N ALA A 49 12.84 4.48 35.63
CA ALA A 49 13.77 4.98 34.61
C ALA A 49 13.48 4.38 33.23
N PRO A 50 13.75 5.13 32.13
CA PRO A 50 13.54 4.65 30.77
C PRO A 50 14.14 3.26 30.52
N ALA A 51 13.36 2.39 29.87
CA ALA A 51 13.76 1.01 29.66
C ALA A 51 14.94 0.91 28.67
N PRO A 52 16.09 0.30 29.04
CA PRO A 52 17.21 0.06 28.13
C PRO A 52 16.95 -1.11 27.17
N GLY A 53 15.74 -1.68 27.14
CA GLY A 53 15.42 -2.92 26.44
C GLY A 53 15.72 -4.17 27.26
N ILE A 54 14.76 -5.08 27.39
CA ILE A 54 14.94 -6.38 28.09
C ILE A 54 15.29 -7.50 27.09
N VAL A 55 16.39 -8.22 27.37
CA VAL A 55 16.82 -9.42 26.65
C VAL A 55 16.90 -10.61 27.63
N VAL A 56 16.09 -11.63 27.38
CA VAL A 56 16.04 -12.87 28.16
C VAL A 56 16.28 -14.08 27.25
N ALA A 57 17.04 -15.06 27.73
CA ALA A 57 17.30 -16.29 26.99
C ALA A 57 17.29 -17.51 27.92
N ILE A 58 16.49 -18.54 27.60
CA ILE A 58 16.56 -19.83 28.30
C ILE A 58 17.74 -20.62 27.74
N THR A 59 18.66 -21.02 28.61
CA THR A 59 19.91 -21.70 28.24
C THR A 59 19.83 -23.21 28.44
N SER A 60 19.06 -23.69 29.42
CA SER A 60 18.84 -25.13 29.63
C SER A 60 17.54 -25.41 30.40
N ILE A 61 17.03 -26.63 30.22
CA ILE A 61 15.90 -27.18 30.98
C ILE A 61 16.30 -28.58 31.47
N ASP A 62 16.31 -28.77 32.78
CA ASP A 62 16.78 -29.98 33.45
C ASP A 62 15.76 -30.48 34.49
N GLY A 63 15.99 -31.66 35.07
CA GLY A 63 15.14 -32.22 36.13
C GLY A 63 14.21 -33.36 35.69
N GLY A 64 14.31 -33.81 34.43
CA GLY A 64 13.62 -35.02 33.96
C GLY A 64 14.26 -36.29 34.51
N SER A 65 13.45 -37.18 35.08
CA SER A 65 13.90 -38.47 35.65
C SER A 65 13.84 -39.63 34.67
N GLY A 66 13.22 -39.44 33.51
CA GLY A 66 13.11 -40.43 32.45
C GLY A 66 14.40 -40.64 31.63
N PRO A 67 14.47 -41.70 30.81
CA PRO A 67 15.62 -41.99 29.96
C PRO A 67 15.98 -40.81 29.06
N LEU A 68 17.29 -40.52 28.92
CA LEU A 68 17.80 -39.38 28.14
C LEU A 68 17.31 -38.01 28.64
N GLY A 69 17.10 -37.87 29.96
CA GLY A 69 16.71 -36.62 30.62
C GLY A 69 15.30 -36.15 30.28
N ARG A 70 14.42 -37.08 29.88
CA ARG A 70 13.03 -36.78 29.55
C ARG A 70 12.22 -36.62 30.82
N PHE A 71 11.22 -35.79 30.73
CA PHE A 71 10.31 -35.56 31.84
C PHE A 71 9.19 -36.59 31.86
N VAL A 72 8.78 -36.98 33.05
CA VAL A 72 7.57 -37.77 33.32
C VAL A 72 6.72 -37.06 34.36
N PRO A 73 5.41 -37.39 34.48
CA PRO A 73 4.58 -36.87 35.56
C PRO A 73 5.25 -37.04 36.93
N GLY A 74 5.25 -35.96 37.73
CA GLY A 74 5.94 -35.87 39.02
C GLY A 74 7.28 -35.15 38.98
N ASP A 75 7.94 -35.04 37.82
CA ASP A 75 9.20 -34.30 37.68
C ASP A 75 8.98 -32.79 37.82
N ARG A 76 9.99 -32.07 38.30
CA ARG A 76 9.97 -30.61 38.43
C ARG A 76 10.94 -29.97 37.44
N PRO A 77 10.45 -29.23 36.43
CA PRO A 77 11.32 -28.51 35.51
C PRO A 77 12.22 -27.51 36.23
N ARG A 78 13.50 -27.53 35.86
CA ARG A 78 14.54 -26.61 36.32
C ARG A 78 15.01 -25.82 35.11
N VAL A 79 14.67 -24.54 35.06
CA VAL A 79 14.91 -23.67 33.90
C VAL A 79 16.06 -22.73 34.22
N ARG A 80 17.14 -22.83 33.45
CA ARG A 80 18.25 -21.88 33.50
C ARG A 80 18.07 -20.82 32.42
N PHE A 81 18.24 -19.54 32.79
CA PHE A 81 18.11 -18.42 31.86
C PHE A 81 19.08 -17.28 32.14
N THR A 82 19.32 -16.43 31.16
CA THR A 82 20.08 -15.18 31.31
C THR A 82 19.16 -13.97 31.16
N LEU A 83 19.56 -12.86 31.78
CA LEU A 83 18.87 -11.57 31.72
C LEU A 83 19.89 -10.45 31.49
N ALA A 84 19.69 -9.68 30.44
CA ALA A 84 20.53 -8.56 30.06
C ALA A 84 19.70 -7.37 29.54
N LYS A 85 20.33 -6.20 29.57
CA LYS A 85 19.89 -5.00 28.84
C LYS A 85 20.17 -5.18 27.35
N ARG A 86 19.54 -4.40 26.46
CA ARG A 86 19.75 -4.50 25.00
C ARG A 86 21.21 -4.27 24.58
N ASP A 87 21.94 -3.44 25.33
CA ASP A 87 23.38 -3.18 25.10
C ASP A 87 24.30 -4.34 25.56
N GLY A 88 23.72 -5.44 26.06
CA GLY A 88 24.44 -6.63 26.49
C GLY A 88 24.88 -6.62 27.95
N ARG A 89 24.72 -5.52 28.68
CA ARG A 89 25.06 -5.47 30.11
C ARG A 89 24.09 -6.33 30.93
N PRO A 90 24.56 -7.04 31.98
CA PRO A 90 23.67 -7.81 32.86
C PRO A 90 22.63 -6.91 33.54
N TRP A 91 21.44 -7.45 33.81
CA TRP A 91 20.41 -6.77 34.59
C TRP A 91 19.98 -7.65 35.78
N GLY A 92 19.75 -7.03 36.94
CA GLY A 92 19.26 -7.70 38.14
C GLY A 92 17.81 -8.13 38.00
N LEU A 93 17.53 -9.42 38.21
CA LEU A 93 16.16 -9.94 38.15
C LEU A 93 15.24 -9.35 39.23
N ALA A 94 15.79 -9.00 40.40
CA ALA A 94 15.04 -8.37 41.49
C ALA A 94 14.53 -6.95 41.14
N GLU A 95 15.02 -6.35 40.06
CA GLU A 95 14.55 -5.06 39.56
C GLU A 95 13.24 -5.21 38.76
N MET A 96 12.99 -6.37 38.12
CA MET A 96 11.82 -6.56 37.27
C MET A 96 10.50 -6.43 38.04
N ASP A 97 9.53 -5.73 37.43
CA ASP A 97 8.20 -5.55 38.01
C ASP A 97 7.28 -6.74 37.74
N GLU A 98 7.51 -7.44 36.62
CA GLU A 98 6.76 -8.64 36.22
C GLU A 98 7.73 -9.81 35.97
N GLY A 99 7.36 -11.01 36.39
CA GLY A 99 8.12 -12.22 36.11
C GLY A 99 7.24 -13.45 36.06
N ARG A 100 6.96 -13.93 34.84
CA ARG A 100 5.99 -14.99 34.55
C ARG A 100 6.66 -16.18 33.86
N ILE A 101 6.26 -17.39 34.23
CA ILE A 101 6.74 -18.61 33.58
C ILE A 101 5.66 -19.69 33.58
N LEU A 102 5.49 -20.41 32.47
CA LEU A 102 4.45 -21.42 32.30
C LEU A 102 4.89 -22.56 31.37
N VAL A 103 4.14 -23.67 31.36
CA VAL A 103 4.38 -24.79 30.45
C VAL A 103 3.09 -25.23 29.76
N SER A 104 3.16 -25.34 28.44
CA SER A 104 2.08 -25.86 27.59
C SER A 104 2.63 -26.76 26.49
N GLY A 105 1.79 -27.64 25.96
CA GLY A 105 2.13 -28.56 24.88
C GLY A 105 1.13 -29.71 24.78
N PRO A 106 1.38 -30.71 23.93
CA PRO A 106 2.54 -30.82 23.05
C PRO A 106 2.50 -29.84 21.86
N THR A 107 3.63 -29.60 21.20
CA THR A 107 3.78 -28.60 20.11
C THR A 107 2.87 -28.83 18.89
N PHE A 108 2.37 -30.05 18.67
CA PHE A 108 1.42 -30.33 17.59
C PHE A 108 -0.02 -29.90 17.93
N ALA A 109 -0.38 -29.83 19.22
CA ALA A 109 -1.69 -29.44 19.72
C ALA A 109 -1.54 -28.87 21.14
N TYR A 110 -1.24 -27.57 21.26
CA TYR A 110 -0.95 -26.94 22.55
C TYR A 110 -2.15 -27.06 23.51
N GLN A 111 -1.87 -27.59 24.70
CA GLN A 111 -2.75 -27.68 25.86
C GLN A 111 -2.02 -27.12 27.08
N ARG A 112 -2.75 -26.72 28.12
CA ARG A 112 -2.14 -26.24 29.37
C ARG A 112 -1.61 -27.41 30.20
N VAL A 113 -0.39 -27.28 30.73
CA VAL A 113 0.28 -28.33 31.52
C VAL A 113 0.68 -27.84 32.90
N ILE A 114 1.46 -26.77 32.99
CA ILE A 114 1.74 -26.10 34.27
C ILE A 114 1.20 -24.69 34.17
N ALA A 115 0.30 -24.34 35.08
CA ALA A 115 -0.27 -23.00 35.18
C ALA A 115 0.84 -21.94 35.33
N GLU A 116 0.53 -20.71 34.90
CA GLU A 116 1.47 -19.61 35.01
C GLU A 116 1.88 -19.34 36.46
N GLN A 117 3.18 -19.19 36.68
CA GLN A 117 3.79 -18.80 37.94
C GLN A 117 4.28 -17.36 37.84
N THR A 118 3.92 -16.52 38.81
CA THR A 118 4.28 -15.09 38.85
C THR A 118 5.44 -14.78 39.82
N ASP A 119 6.10 -15.81 40.34
CA ASP A 119 7.10 -15.70 41.39
C ASP A 119 8.55 -15.87 40.89
N VAL A 120 8.78 -15.72 39.59
CA VAL A 120 10.09 -15.90 38.94
C VAL A 120 11.16 -15.05 39.62
N ALA A 121 10.91 -13.76 39.80
CA ALA A 121 11.87 -12.83 40.40
C ALA A 121 12.16 -13.15 41.88
N ARG A 122 11.20 -13.75 42.59
CA ARG A 122 11.33 -14.12 44.00
C ARG A 122 12.03 -15.46 44.20
N ARG A 123 11.82 -16.43 43.30
CA ARG A 123 12.29 -17.82 43.46
C ARG A 123 13.58 -18.13 42.70
N ALA A 124 13.87 -17.42 41.61
CA ALA A 124 15.04 -17.75 40.81
C ALA A 124 16.33 -17.44 41.56
N GLU A 125 17.27 -18.38 41.54
CA GLU A 125 18.56 -18.27 42.21
C GLU A 125 19.64 -17.86 41.20
N LYS A 126 20.42 -16.82 41.53
CA LYS A 126 21.56 -16.43 40.70
C LYS A 126 22.68 -17.45 40.84
N LEU A 127 23.17 -17.98 39.73
CA LEU A 127 24.26 -18.94 39.65
C LEU A 127 25.62 -18.23 39.50
N GLY A 128 26.70 -18.96 39.79
CA GLY A 128 28.07 -18.41 39.73
C GLY A 128 28.55 -18.04 38.32
N ASP A 129 27.88 -18.51 37.27
CA ASP A 129 28.12 -18.14 35.87
C ASP A 129 27.32 -16.90 35.41
N GLY A 130 26.56 -16.28 36.32
CA GLY A 130 25.73 -15.10 36.05
C GLY A 130 24.33 -15.42 35.51
N SER A 131 24.01 -16.68 35.21
CA SER A 131 22.66 -17.11 34.85
C SER A 131 21.76 -17.25 36.09
N TRP A 132 20.46 -17.42 35.87
CA TRP A 132 19.44 -17.61 36.88
C TRP A 132 18.84 -19.01 36.76
N LEU A 133 18.55 -19.65 37.89
CA LEU A 133 17.89 -20.94 37.96
C LEU A 133 16.51 -20.78 38.60
N TYR A 134 15.46 -21.04 37.82
CA TYR A 134 14.10 -21.18 38.32
C TYR A 134 13.73 -22.66 38.44
N VAL A 135 13.17 -23.07 39.58
CA VAL A 135 12.65 -24.43 39.77
C VAL A 135 11.16 -24.35 40.02
N PHE A 136 10.37 -25.02 39.18
CA PHE A 136 8.92 -25.03 39.35
C PHE A 136 8.52 -25.64 40.69
N GLU A 137 7.62 -24.94 41.39
CA GLU A 137 6.98 -25.48 42.59
C GLU A 137 5.99 -26.59 42.26
N THR A 138 5.32 -26.49 41.12
CA THR A 138 4.37 -27.49 40.64
C THR A 138 5.11 -28.53 39.80
N PRO A 139 5.06 -29.83 40.14
CA PRO A 139 5.58 -30.87 39.26
C PRO A 139 4.72 -31.00 38.01
N ILE A 140 5.26 -31.62 36.96
CA ILE A 140 4.49 -31.98 35.76
C ILE A 140 3.31 -32.86 36.18
N PRO A 141 2.07 -32.50 35.86
CA PRO A 141 0.90 -33.28 36.24
C PRO A 141 0.81 -34.58 35.44
N ALA A 142 -0.07 -35.49 35.88
CA ALA A 142 -0.38 -36.71 35.11
C ALA A 142 -1.31 -36.43 33.91
N THR A 143 -2.08 -35.35 33.97
CA THR A 143 -3.12 -35.00 33.01
C THR A 143 -3.02 -33.53 32.61
N TYR A 144 -3.59 -33.15 31.46
CA TYR A 144 -3.69 -31.76 31.06
C TYR A 144 -4.58 -30.95 32.02
N LEU A 145 -4.26 -29.66 32.17
CA LEU A 145 -5.10 -28.70 32.90
C LEU A 145 -6.24 -28.24 32.00
N ALA A 146 -7.31 -27.75 32.63
CA ALA A 146 -8.36 -27.00 31.95
C ALA A 146 -7.76 -25.80 31.17
N PRO A 147 -8.26 -25.48 29.97
CA PRO A 147 -7.89 -24.28 29.23
C PRO A 147 -8.23 -22.99 30.01
N TYR A 148 -7.87 -21.83 29.46
CA TYR A 148 -8.28 -20.56 30.07
C TYR A 148 -9.76 -20.29 29.80
N ASN A 149 -10.47 -19.81 30.82
CA ASN A 149 -11.90 -19.48 30.82
C ASN A 149 -12.84 -20.63 30.38
N ASP A 150 -12.39 -21.86 30.63
CA ASP A 150 -13.02 -23.12 30.26
C ASP A 150 -14.53 -23.21 30.58
N SER A 151 -15.33 -23.56 29.58
CA SER A 151 -16.78 -23.79 29.67
C SER A 151 -17.19 -25.02 28.85
N ASP A 152 -18.48 -25.38 28.87
CA ASP A 152 -19.00 -26.51 28.08
C ASP A 152 -19.11 -26.21 26.55
N ALA A 153 -18.63 -25.05 26.09
CA ALA A 153 -18.73 -24.62 24.70
C ALA A 153 -17.75 -25.35 23.77
N PHE A 154 -16.57 -25.73 24.28
CA PHE A 154 -15.57 -26.52 23.56
C PHE A 154 -15.29 -27.80 24.32
N GLY A 155 -14.87 -28.85 23.61
CA GLY A 155 -14.53 -30.10 24.26
C GLY A 155 -13.61 -30.98 23.44
N ALA A 156 -13.66 -32.30 23.71
CA ALA A 156 -12.80 -33.27 23.03
C ALA A 156 -12.95 -33.26 21.49
N GLY A 157 -14.14 -32.93 20.98
CA GLY A 157 -14.40 -32.78 19.53
C GLY A 157 -13.71 -31.58 18.89
N ASP A 158 -13.29 -30.60 19.70
CA ASP A 158 -12.56 -29.39 19.30
C ASP A 158 -11.06 -29.51 19.62
N GLY A 159 -10.63 -30.70 20.04
CA GLY A 159 -9.25 -31.01 20.38
C GLY A 159 -8.81 -30.55 21.77
N GLU A 160 -9.75 -30.19 22.65
CA GLU A 160 -9.45 -29.98 24.07
C GLU A 160 -9.14 -31.33 24.75
N LEU A 161 -8.07 -31.36 25.54
CA LEU A 161 -7.60 -32.58 26.19
C LEU A 161 -7.62 -32.51 27.72
N ALA A 162 -8.33 -31.56 28.33
CA ALA A 162 -8.36 -31.37 29.78
C ALA A 162 -8.71 -32.67 30.52
N GLY A 163 -7.97 -32.95 31.59
CA GLY A 163 -8.18 -34.18 32.40
C GLY A 163 -7.72 -35.48 31.73
N THR A 164 -7.30 -35.48 30.46
CA THR A 164 -6.72 -36.67 29.81
C THR A 164 -5.22 -36.79 30.10
N PRO A 165 -4.61 -38.00 30.04
CA PRO A 165 -3.18 -38.18 30.27
C PRO A 165 -2.32 -37.38 29.30
N LEU A 166 -1.17 -36.87 29.80
CA LEU A 166 -0.20 -36.19 28.94
C LEU A 166 0.30 -37.12 27.83
N GLN A 167 0.37 -36.59 26.60
CA GLN A 167 0.84 -37.34 25.44
C GLN A 167 2.36 -37.25 25.31
N ASP A 168 2.98 -38.28 24.75
CA ASP A 168 4.41 -38.28 24.43
C ASP A 168 4.71 -37.19 23.38
N GLY A 169 5.69 -36.33 23.66
CA GLY A 169 6.01 -35.27 22.71
C GLY A 169 6.94 -34.17 23.20
N THR A 170 6.97 -33.11 22.40
CA THR A 170 7.71 -31.88 22.70
C THR A 170 6.77 -30.88 23.35
N TYR A 171 7.21 -30.28 24.45
CA TYR A 171 6.49 -29.28 25.23
C TYR A 171 7.32 -28.01 25.29
N THR A 172 6.67 -26.89 25.60
CA THR A 172 7.30 -25.58 25.60
C THR A 172 7.15 -24.92 26.94
N VAL A 173 8.25 -24.37 27.45
CA VAL A 173 8.26 -23.42 28.57
C VAL A 173 8.48 -22.03 28.00
N GLY A 174 7.68 -21.07 28.45
CA GLY A 174 7.82 -19.65 28.13
C GLY A 174 8.14 -18.86 29.39
N ILE A 175 9.01 -17.85 29.27
CA ILE A 175 9.32 -16.89 30.33
C ILE A 175 9.11 -15.47 29.80
N THR A 176 8.44 -14.65 30.60
CA THR A 176 8.18 -13.23 30.34
C THR A 176 8.63 -12.41 31.53
N LEU A 177 9.45 -11.38 31.29
CA LEU A 177 9.90 -10.42 32.28
C LEU A 177 9.47 -9.01 31.86
N GLY A 178 9.02 -8.18 32.80
CA GLY A 178 8.53 -6.83 32.50
C GLY A 178 9.15 -5.76 33.40
N TRP A 179 9.34 -4.56 32.84
CA TRP A 179 9.85 -3.38 33.50
C TRP A 179 8.96 -2.17 33.21
N ARG A 180 8.40 -1.57 34.27
CA ARG A 180 7.56 -0.37 34.18
C ARG A 180 8.42 0.88 34.29
N TYR A 181 8.19 1.82 33.40
CA TYR A 181 8.89 3.10 33.35
C TYR A 181 7.93 4.26 33.09
N ASP A 182 8.40 5.47 33.36
CA ASP A 182 7.71 6.70 32.97
C ASP A 182 8.33 7.24 31.68
N HIS A 183 7.49 7.46 30.67
CA HIS A 183 7.87 8.17 29.46
C HIS A 183 7.05 9.47 29.39
N ALA A 184 7.69 10.59 29.71
CA ALA A 184 7.08 11.93 29.69
C ALA A 184 5.76 12.04 30.49
N GLY A 185 5.68 11.42 31.66
CA GLY A 185 4.48 11.41 32.51
C GLY A 185 3.45 10.34 32.15
N VAL A 186 3.73 9.48 31.15
CA VAL A 186 2.89 8.35 30.76
C VAL A 186 3.52 7.05 31.26
N PRO A 187 2.79 6.24 32.06
CA PRO A 187 3.25 4.92 32.45
C PRO A 187 3.41 4.00 31.23
N ALA A 188 4.56 3.37 31.10
CA ALA A 188 4.89 2.45 30.01
C ALA A 188 5.47 1.13 30.55
N LEU A 189 5.45 0.09 29.71
CA LEU A 189 5.95 -1.25 30.03
C LEU A 189 6.83 -1.75 28.87
N ASP A 190 8.08 -2.09 29.18
CA ASP A 190 8.90 -2.91 28.30
C ASP A 190 8.91 -4.33 28.82
N ALA A 191 9.00 -5.29 27.90
CA ALA A 191 8.93 -6.71 28.21
C ALA A 191 10.01 -7.48 27.46
N GLY A 192 10.56 -8.51 28.09
CA GLY A 192 11.47 -9.48 27.48
C GLY A 192 10.87 -10.86 27.54
N GLU A 193 10.85 -11.56 26.41
CA GLU A 193 10.25 -12.88 26.30
C GLU A 193 11.15 -13.87 25.57
N THR A 194 11.04 -15.13 25.96
CA THR A 194 11.64 -16.24 25.23
C THR A 194 10.95 -17.55 25.58
N ALA A 195 11.10 -18.54 24.71
CA ALA A 195 10.56 -19.86 24.91
C ALA A 195 11.59 -20.92 24.53
N ALA A 196 11.51 -22.07 25.20
CA ALA A 196 12.37 -23.22 24.94
C ALA A 196 11.59 -24.53 25.03
N HIS A 197 12.08 -25.55 24.33
CA HIS A 197 11.41 -26.83 24.21
C HIS A 197 12.08 -27.92 25.04
N PHE A 198 11.28 -28.80 25.60
CA PHE A 198 11.72 -30.01 26.29
C PHE A 198 10.80 -31.20 25.97
N ARG A 199 11.15 -32.39 26.44
CA ARG A 199 10.45 -33.63 26.10
C ARG A 199 9.72 -34.19 27.31
N ILE A 200 8.46 -34.56 27.15
CA ILE A 200 7.71 -35.38 28.11
C ILE A 200 7.43 -36.74 27.47
N GLY A 201 7.65 -37.81 28.23
CA GLY A 201 7.33 -39.18 27.82
C GLY A 201 8.28 -39.78 26.76
N GLY A 202 7.72 -40.57 25.85
CA GLY A 202 8.41 -41.41 24.85
C GLY A 202 9.05 -40.68 23.64
N GLY A 203 8.88 -39.38 23.48
CA GLY A 203 9.46 -38.61 22.36
C GLY A 203 11.00 -38.60 22.35
N THR A 204 11.62 -38.90 21.21
CA THR A 204 13.09 -38.99 21.06
C THR A 204 13.76 -37.70 20.57
N THR A 205 13.02 -36.85 19.86
CA THR A 205 13.51 -35.62 19.22
C THR A 205 12.65 -34.43 19.62
N LEU A 206 13.25 -33.24 19.76
CA LEU A 206 12.49 -32.01 19.91
C LEU A 206 11.90 -31.62 18.54
N VAL A 207 10.59 -31.43 18.50
CA VAL A 207 9.85 -31.01 17.31
C VAL A 207 9.16 -29.69 17.63
N PRO A 208 9.78 -28.53 17.31
CA PRO A 208 9.16 -27.22 17.49
C PRO A 208 7.86 -27.08 16.69
N ARG A 209 7.01 -26.12 17.09
CA ARG A 209 5.89 -25.64 16.28
C ARG A 209 6.31 -24.37 15.54
N ALA A 210 6.47 -24.43 14.23
CA ALA A 210 6.91 -23.34 13.35
C ALA A 210 5.93 -23.16 12.17
N VAL A 211 4.63 -23.09 12.48
CA VAL A 211 3.54 -22.86 11.49
C VAL A 211 3.50 -21.40 11.02
N VAL A 212 3.98 -20.49 11.87
CA VAL A 212 4.24 -19.06 11.58
C VAL A 212 5.58 -18.69 12.21
N GLY A 213 6.25 -17.67 11.68
CA GLY A 213 7.44 -17.07 12.26
C GLY A 213 7.16 -15.70 12.88
N GLN A 214 7.97 -15.27 13.86
CA GLN A 214 7.86 -13.93 14.44
C GLN A 214 8.05 -12.83 13.37
N SER A 215 8.96 -13.05 12.42
CA SER A 215 9.23 -12.15 11.29
C SER A 215 8.01 -11.93 10.39
N ASN A 216 7.11 -12.92 10.26
CA ASN A 216 5.87 -12.76 9.50
C ASN A 216 4.95 -11.73 10.16
N CYS A 217 4.87 -11.71 11.50
CA CYS A 217 4.11 -10.72 12.24
C CYS A 217 4.76 -9.33 12.17
N ASP A 218 6.08 -9.28 12.39
CA ASP A 218 6.85 -8.03 12.44
C ASP A 218 7.02 -7.35 11.07
N ALA A 219 6.71 -8.06 9.97
CA ALA A 219 6.56 -7.49 8.63
C ALA A 219 5.63 -6.28 8.63
N CYS A 220 4.49 -6.40 9.32
CA CYS A 220 3.57 -5.29 9.57
C CYS A 220 3.79 -4.65 10.95
N HIS A 221 3.86 -5.47 12.00
CA HIS A 221 3.83 -4.97 13.37
C HIS A 221 5.14 -4.34 13.85
N VAL A 222 6.27 -4.44 13.14
CA VAL A 222 7.63 -4.03 13.59
C VAL A 222 8.10 -4.81 14.82
N GLN A 223 7.35 -4.72 15.90
CA GLN A 223 7.50 -5.46 17.12
C GLN A 223 6.11 -5.70 17.71
N LEU A 224 5.53 -6.88 17.46
CA LEU A 224 4.22 -7.26 17.97
C LEU A 224 4.07 -6.93 19.48
N ARG A 225 2.91 -6.42 19.89
CA ARG A 225 2.57 -6.11 21.28
C ARG A 225 1.12 -6.48 21.56
N ALA A 226 0.91 -7.20 22.65
CA ALA A 226 -0.40 -7.54 23.20
C ALA A 226 -0.35 -7.48 24.74
N HIS A 227 -1.52 -7.44 25.38
CA HIS A 227 -1.68 -7.37 26.84
C HIS A 227 -0.83 -6.24 27.45
N GLU A 228 -1.20 -5.00 27.11
CA GLU A 228 -0.53 -3.77 27.58
C GLU A 228 0.97 -3.70 27.27
N GLY A 229 1.42 -4.50 26.30
CA GLY A 229 2.80 -4.58 25.85
C GLY A 229 3.66 -5.65 26.52
N LEU A 230 3.06 -6.48 27.40
CA LEU A 230 3.73 -7.55 28.11
C LEU A 230 4.16 -8.71 27.19
N HIS A 231 3.34 -8.99 26.16
CA HIS A 231 3.56 -10.12 25.26
C HIS A 231 3.91 -9.65 23.83
N ARG A 232 4.97 -10.23 23.26
CA ARG A 232 5.54 -9.92 21.94
C ARG A 232 6.03 -11.13 21.15
N ASP A 233 6.28 -12.28 21.78
CA ASP A 233 6.78 -13.49 21.13
C ASP A 233 5.63 -14.49 20.89
N VAL A 234 5.35 -14.80 19.61
CA VAL A 234 4.27 -15.73 19.22
C VAL A 234 4.43 -17.12 19.89
N ARG A 235 5.66 -17.54 20.19
CA ARG A 235 5.93 -18.81 20.89
C ARG A 235 5.42 -18.81 22.32
N VAL A 236 5.29 -17.64 22.96
CA VAL A 236 4.69 -17.48 24.28
C VAL A 236 3.17 -17.35 24.17
N CYS A 237 2.65 -16.63 23.16
CA CYS A 237 1.21 -16.47 22.94
C CYS A 237 0.48 -17.83 22.88
N VAL A 238 1.05 -18.80 22.14
CA VAL A 238 0.44 -20.13 21.96
C VAL A 238 0.45 -21.00 23.23
N LEU A 239 1.12 -20.58 24.30
CA LEU A 239 1.10 -21.28 25.59
C LEU A 239 -0.18 -20.98 26.38
N CYS A 240 -0.82 -19.83 26.13
CA CYS A 240 -2.11 -19.44 26.72
C CYS A 240 -3.26 -19.62 25.73
N HIS A 241 -3.06 -19.26 24.46
CA HIS A 241 -4.04 -19.41 23.38
C HIS A 241 -4.08 -20.86 22.83
N THR A 242 -4.36 -21.80 23.73
CA THR A 242 -4.42 -23.26 23.52
C THR A 242 -5.75 -23.68 22.91
N LEU A 243 -5.87 -24.95 22.49
CA LEU A 243 -7.17 -25.52 22.12
C LEU A 243 -8.12 -25.52 23.33
N GLY A 244 -9.41 -25.28 23.08
CA GLY A 244 -10.43 -25.09 24.12
C GLY A 244 -10.35 -23.78 24.91
N ALA A 245 -9.34 -22.93 24.69
CA ALA A 245 -9.28 -21.65 25.39
C ALA A 245 -10.37 -20.69 24.89
N GLU A 246 -11.04 -20.06 25.85
CA GLU A 246 -12.14 -19.13 25.63
C GLU A 246 -11.81 -17.72 26.08
N ASP A 247 -12.50 -16.76 25.49
CA ASP A 247 -12.51 -15.38 25.95
C ASP A 247 -13.14 -15.27 27.34
N TRP A 248 -13.13 -14.08 27.93
CA TRP A 248 -13.55 -13.90 29.32
C TRP A 248 -15.02 -14.31 29.54
N THR A 249 -15.23 -15.41 30.27
CA THR A 249 -16.54 -16.06 30.46
C THR A 249 -17.23 -15.71 31.78
N ASP A 250 -16.67 -14.82 32.62
CA ASP A 250 -17.27 -14.44 33.90
C ASP A 250 -18.61 -13.69 33.69
N PRO A 251 -19.76 -14.24 34.11
CA PRO A 251 -21.05 -13.58 33.96
C PRO A 251 -21.18 -12.26 34.72
N GLY A 252 -20.28 -11.99 35.68
CA GLY A 252 -20.18 -10.72 36.41
C GLY A 252 -19.31 -9.66 35.73
N ALA A 253 -18.66 -9.98 34.61
CA ALA A 253 -17.89 -9.01 33.84
C ALA A 253 -18.81 -8.04 33.08
N VAL A 254 -18.27 -6.91 32.67
CA VAL A 254 -18.92 -6.04 31.69
C VAL A 254 -18.77 -6.71 30.32
N ASP A 255 -19.90 -6.98 29.67
CA ASP A 255 -20.00 -7.57 28.31
C ASP A 255 -19.26 -8.91 28.09
N PRO A 256 -19.49 -9.96 28.90
CA PRO A 256 -18.81 -11.24 28.73
C PRO A 256 -19.15 -11.92 27.41
N THR A 257 -18.20 -12.70 26.89
CA THR A 257 -18.23 -13.34 25.57
C THR A 257 -18.08 -14.87 25.68
N PRO A 258 -18.94 -15.56 26.46
CA PRO A 258 -18.84 -17.01 26.64
C PRO A 258 -18.98 -17.75 25.30
N GLY A 259 -18.18 -18.81 25.10
CA GLY A 259 -18.16 -19.59 23.86
C GLY A 259 -17.37 -18.95 22.72
N VAL A 260 -16.72 -17.80 22.92
CA VAL A 260 -15.79 -17.22 21.93
C VAL A 260 -14.41 -17.84 22.12
N SER A 261 -13.95 -18.63 21.14
CA SER A 261 -12.61 -19.24 21.23
C SER A 261 -11.51 -18.21 21.06
N ILE A 262 -10.55 -18.21 21.99
CA ILE A 262 -9.27 -17.51 21.86
C ILE A 262 -8.13 -18.45 21.47
N ALA A 263 -8.42 -19.67 21.01
CA ALA A 263 -7.38 -20.55 20.49
C ALA A 263 -6.64 -19.84 19.35
N SER A 264 -5.30 -19.89 19.35
CA SER A 264 -4.47 -19.08 18.43
C SER A 264 -4.87 -19.19 16.95
N LYS A 265 -5.22 -20.40 16.48
CA LYS A 265 -5.67 -20.64 15.10
C LYS A 265 -7.04 -20.02 14.75
N VAL A 266 -7.87 -19.70 15.75
CA VAL A 266 -9.18 -19.06 15.57
C VAL A 266 -9.02 -17.56 15.72
N MET A 267 -8.50 -17.14 16.87
CA MET A 267 -8.40 -15.73 17.23
C MET A 267 -7.59 -14.94 16.22
N PHE A 268 -6.42 -15.43 15.80
CA PHE A 268 -5.58 -14.70 14.85
C PHE A 268 -6.27 -14.56 13.49
N HIS A 269 -6.97 -15.58 13.01
CA HIS A 269 -7.73 -15.46 11.76
C HIS A 269 -8.90 -14.49 11.89
N LYS A 270 -9.70 -14.57 12.97
CA LYS A 270 -10.84 -13.67 13.19
C LYS A 270 -10.41 -12.21 13.32
N LEU A 271 -9.34 -11.93 14.06
CA LEU A 271 -8.77 -10.58 14.19
C LEU A 271 -8.42 -9.97 12.83
N HIS A 272 -7.80 -10.74 11.93
CA HIS A 272 -7.38 -10.25 10.62
C HIS A 272 -8.48 -10.31 9.56
N SER A 273 -9.52 -11.14 9.74
CA SER A 273 -10.72 -11.13 8.91
C SER A 273 -11.61 -9.94 9.24
N GLY A 274 -11.76 -9.59 10.53
CA GLY A 274 -12.41 -8.36 11.01
C GLY A 274 -13.69 -8.00 10.27
N GLN A 275 -13.67 -6.87 9.56
CA GLN A 275 -14.83 -6.34 8.80
C GLN A 275 -15.33 -7.24 7.67
N HIS A 276 -14.57 -8.27 7.31
CA HIS A 276 -14.91 -9.24 6.28
C HIS A 276 -15.49 -10.54 6.85
N LEU A 277 -15.62 -10.66 8.18
CA LEU A 277 -16.27 -11.81 8.81
C LEU A 277 -17.74 -11.90 8.40
N PRO A 278 -18.23 -13.05 7.93
CA PRO A 278 -19.64 -13.26 7.64
C PRO A 278 -20.56 -12.87 8.80
N SER A 279 -20.22 -13.24 10.03
CA SER A 279 -20.97 -12.89 11.24
C SER A 279 -21.09 -11.38 11.46
N VAL A 280 -20.03 -10.61 11.22
CA VAL A 280 -20.03 -9.13 11.29
C VAL A 280 -20.93 -8.52 10.22
N LEU A 281 -20.93 -9.11 9.02
CA LEU A 281 -21.72 -8.63 7.87
C LEU A 281 -23.20 -9.05 7.90
N GLY A 282 -23.59 -9.91 8.84
CA GLY A 282 -24.93 -10.49 8.86
C GLY A 282 -25.14 -11.51 7.73
N ILE A 283 -24.17 -12.40 7.54
CA ILE A 283 -24.21 -13.54 6.63
C ILE A 283 -24.16 -14.84 7.45
N ALA A 284 -25.10 -15.75 7.21
CA ALA A 284 -25.18 -17.05 7.87
C ALA A 284 -25.62 -18.15 6.89
N THR A 285 -25.89 -19.35 7.41
CA THR A 285 -26.42 -20.49 6.66
C THR A 285 -27.88 -20.78 7.07
N ASN A 286 -28.74 -21.02 6.09
CA ASN A 286 -30.12 -21.48 6.29
C ASN A 286 -30.17 -22.97 6.62
N ALA A 287 -31.29 -23.46 7.15
CA ALA A 287 -31.48 -24.88 7.46
C ALA A 287 -31.40 -25.81 6.22
N ASP A 288 -31.59 -25.28 5.01
CA ASP A 288 -31.44 -26.01 3.75
C ASP A 288 -30.01 -25.96 3.18
N GLY A 289 -29.10 -25.27 3.85
CA GLY A 289 -27.71 -25.12 3.44
C GLY A 289 -27.39 -23.93 2.56
N SER A 290 -28.40 -23.16 2.15
CA SER A 290 -28.19 -21.95 1.35
C SER A 290 -27.70 -20.78 2.22
N ARG A 291 -27.00 -19.82 1.61
CA ARG A 291 -26.57 -18.59 2.31
C ARG A 291 -27.75 -17.70 2.68
N ASN A 292 -27.70 -17.14 3.89
CA ASN A 292 -28.66 -16.21 4.44
C ASN A 292 -28.02 -14.82 4.63
N TYR A 293 -28.51 -13.82 3.93
CA TYR A 293 -28.05 -12.42 4.02
C TYR A 293 -28.96 -11.53 4.89
N ALA A 294 -30.01 -12.11 5.47
CA ALA A 294 -31.05 -11.40 6.20
C ALA A 294 -30.88 -11.46 7.73
N VAL A 295 -29.79 -12.08 8.22
CA VAL A 295 -29.48 -12.06 9.64
C VAL A 295 -28.84 -10.72 10.03
N GLU A 296 -29.04 -10.31 11.28
CA GLU A 296 -28.38 -9.15 11.84
C GLU A 296 -26.89 -9.47 12.08
N GLY A 297 -26.02 -8.52 11.74
CA GLY A 297 -24.59 -8.66 11.98
C GLY A 297 -24.27 -8.53 13.48
N ALA A 298 -23.29 -9.29 13.96
CA ALA A 298 -22.81 -9.22 15.33
C ALA A 298 -21.34 -8.78 15.35
N PRO A 299 -20.95 -7.82 16.22
CA PRO A 299 -19.57 -7.37 16.28
C PRO A 299 -18.65 -8.48 16.80
N TYR A 300 -17.42 -8.52 16.30
CA TYR A 300 -16.37 -9.38 16.84
C TYR A 300 -15.66 -8.69 18.00
N VAL A 301 -16.17 -8.94 19.21
CA VAL A 301 -15.67 -8.36 20.47
C VAL A 301 -14.83 -9.39 21.22
N LEU A 302 -13.69 -8.95 21.76
CA LEU A 302 -12.96 -9.69 22.81
C LEU A 302 -12.84 -8.87 24.08
N VAL A 303 -12.84 -9.53 25.24
CA VAL A 303 -12.82 -8.85 26.54
C VAL A 303 -11.50 -9.07 27.24
N ASP A 304 -10.75 -7.98 27.40
CA ASP A 304 -9.55 -7.98 28.24
C ASP A 304 -9.91 -7.58 29.69
N ARG A 305 -9.34 -8.31 30.65
CA ARG A 305 -9.63 -8.09 32.08
C ARG A 305 -9.20 -6.71 32.58
N ALA A 306 -8.11 -6.16 32.05
CA ALA A 306 -7.54 -4.90 32.50
C ALA A 306 -8.17 -3.71 31.77
N THR A 307 -8.54 -3.88 30.50
CA THR A 307 -8.90 -2.78 29.59
C THR A 307 -10.34 -2.82 29.07
N GLY A 308 -11.08 -3.91 29.32
CA GLY A 308 -12.49 -4.05 28.96
C GLY A 308 -12.71 -4.67 27.57
N ALA A 309 -13.90 -4.47 27.02
CA ALA A 309 -14.30 -4.98 25.70
C ALA A 309 -13.63 -4.19 24.56
N HIS A 310 -13.10 -4.92 23.57
CA HIS A 310 -12.48 -4.39 22.36
C HIS A 310 -13.19 -4.93 21.13
N ASP A 311 -13.66 -4.03 20.27
CA ASP A 311 -14.34 -4.37 19.02
C ASP A 311 -13.34 -4.41 17.86
N TYR A 312 -13.21 -5.58 17.23
CA TYR A 312 -12.31 -5.82 16.09
C TYR A 312 -13.07 -5.87 14.76
N SER A 313 -14.36 -5.53 14.74
CA SER A 313 -15.21 -5.55 13.54
C SER A 313 -14.75 -4.59 12.46
N ASN A 314 -13.96 -3.57 12.79
CA ASN A 314 -13.45 -2.60 11.81
C ASN A 314 -12.01 -2.91 11.35
N VAL A 315 -11.41 -4.02 11.81
CA VAL A 315 -10.09 -4.40 11.33
C VAL A 315 -10.18 -4.77 9.85
N GLY A 316 -9.50 -4.00 9.01
CA GLY A 316 -9.31 -4.27 7.59
C GLY A 316 -7.86 -4.67 7.31
N PHE A 317 -7.63 -5.92 6.92
CA PHE A 317 -6.28 -6.39 6.62
C PHE A 317 -5.69 -5.63 5.41
N PRO A 318 -4.43 -5.16 5.47
CA PRO A 318 -3.91 -4.23 4.48
C PRO A 318 -3.49 -4.89 3.15
N ALA A 319 -3.49 -6.22 3.06
CA ALA A 319 -2.98 -6.96 1.90
C ALA A 319 -3.92 -6.92 0.69
N TRP A 320 -3.30 -6.72 -0.46
CA TRP A 320 -3.93 -6.58 -1.76
C TRP A 320 -3.65 -7.83 -2.58
N PRO A 321 -4.50 -8.15 -3.56
CA PRO A 321 -5.64 -7.36 -4.09
C PRO A 321 -6.90 -7.37 -3.20
N ASN A 322 -7.02 -8.33 -2.28
CA ASN A 322 -8.24 -8.61 -1.53
C ASN A 322 -8.85 -7.41 -0.80
N ARG A 323 -8.04 -6.54 -0.18
CA ARG A 323 -8.55 -5.33 0.50
C ARG A 323 -9.49 -4.49 -0.37
N SER A 324 -9.18 -4.38 -1.66
CA SER A 324 -9.89 -3.49 -2.60
C SER A 324 -10.74 -4.25 -3.61
N ILE A 325 -10.31 -5.47 -3.97
CA ILE A 325 -10.83 -6.24 -5.09
C ILE A 325 -11.31 -7.59 -4.56
N PRO A 326 -12.60 -7.93 -4.72
CA PRO A 326 -13.11 -9.17 -4.18
C PRO A 326 -12.68 -10.40 -4.99
N MET A 327 -12.54 -11.54 -4.31
CA MET A 327 -12.43 -12.87 -4.92
C MET A 327 -13.57 -13.14 -5.93
N PRO A 328 -13.45 -14.14 -6.84
CA PRO A 328 -14.46 -14.40 -7.87
C PRO A 328 -15.88 -14.56 -7.31
N ARG A 329 -16.86 -14.05 -8.06
CA ARG A 329 -18.29 -14.22 -7.74
C ARG A 329 -18.67 -15.69 -7.77
N ASN A 330 -19.46 -16.09 -6.78
CA ASN A 330 -20.06 -17.42 -6.73
C ASN A 330 -21.31 -17.50 -7.63
N SER A 331 -21.73 -18.72 -7.95
CA SER A 331 -23.03 -18.98 -8.58
C SER A 331 -24.16 -18.34 -7.75
N GLY A 332 -25.19 -17.81 -8.42
CA GLY A 332 -26.33 -17.17 -7.76
C GLY A 332 -26.13 -15.70 -7.36
N TYR A 333 -24.92 -15.14 -7.43
CA TYR A 333 -24.65 -13.73 -7.14
C TYR A 333 -25.56 -12.77 -7.93
N GLY A 334 -25.81 -13.06 -9.21
CA GLY A 334 -26.65 -12.23 -10.08
C GLY A 334 -28.12 -12.13 -9.61
N ALA A 335 -28.60 -13.11 -8.82
CA ALA A 335 -29.96 -13.15 -8.29
C ALA A 335 -30.11 -12.47 -6.91
N LEU A 336 -29.01 -12.04 -6.30
CA LEU A 336 -29.04 -11.34 -5.01
C LEU A 336 -29.63 -9.93 -5.14
N SER A 337 -30.26 -9.44 -4.06
CA SER A 337 -30.60 -8.02 -3.91
C SER A 337 -29.32 -7.17 -3.85
N ASP A 338 -29.43 -5.87 -4.10
CA ASP A 338 -28.24 -4.99 -4.07
C ASP A 338 -27.58 -4.92 -2.70
N GLU A 339 -28.37 -4.99 -1.61
CA GLU A 339 -27.85 -5.11 -0.24
C GLU A 339 -27.08 -6.41 -0.04
N ALA A 340 -27.62 -7.55 -0.48
CA ALA A 340 -26.95 -8.83 -0.37
C ALA A 340 -25.69 -8.91 -1.26
N LYS A 341 -25.69 -8.25 -2.42
CA LYS A 341 -24.50 -8.11 -3.27
C LYS A 341 -23.41 -7.32 -2.58
N ALA A 342 -23.76 -6.21 -1.90
CA ALA A 342 -22.79 -5.41 -1.15
C ALA A 342 -22.15 -6.21 -0.01
N LYS A 343 -22.95 -6.96 0.75
CA LYS A 343 -22.46 -7.89 1.80
C LYS A 343 -21.55 -8.98 1.23
N ASP A 344 -21.96 -9.66 0.15
CA ASP A 344 -21.16 -10.72 -0.50
C ASP A 344 -19.85 -10.19 -1.08
N GLU A 345 -19.86 -8.98 -1.69
CA GLU A 345 -18.64 -8.32 -2.16
C GLU A 345 -17.70 -7.96 -1.02
N LEU A 346 -18.20 -7.46 0.10
CA LEU A 346 -17.37 -7.12 1.24
C LEU A 346 -16.78 -8.38 1.90
N PHE A 347 -17.56 -9.45 2.05
CA PHE A 347 -17.06 -10.75 2.51
C PHE A 347 -15.92 -11.28 1.62
N ARG A 348 -16.08 -11.21 0.28
CA ARG A 348 -15.07 -11.69 -0.69
C ARG A 348 -13.79 -10.85 -0.74
N ARG A 349 -13.71 -9.74 0.00
CA ARG A 349 -12.50 -8.94 0.22
C ARG A 349 -11.69 -9.39 1.44
N GLY A 350 -12.15 -10.40 2.18
CA GLY A 350 -11.41 -11.01 3.27
C GLY A 350 -10.03 -11.51 2.86
N ILE A 351 -9.11 -11.60 3.82
CA ILE A 351 -7.73 -12.01 3.58
C ILE A 351 -7.67 -13.46 3.04
N THR A 352 -7.05 -13.65 1.87
CA THR A 352 -6.78 -14.97 1.31
C THR A 352 -5.31 -15.20 0.96
N SER A 353 -4.46 -14.19 1.14
CA SER A 353 -3.01 -14.28 0.96
C SER A 353 -2.33 -14.95 2.15
N CYS A 354 -2.54 -16.26 2.30
CA CYS A 354 -2.04 -17.06 3.43
C CYS A 354 -0.52 -16.96 3.62
N ASP A 355 0.23 -16.74 2.54
CA ASP A 355 1.70 -16.65 2.55
C ASP A 355 2.23 -15.47 3.38
N VAL A 356 1.41 -14.44 3.68
CA VAL A 356 1.78 -13.36 4.64
C VAL A 356 2.21 -13.93 5.98
N CYS A 357 1.49 -14.93 6.47
CA CYS A 357 1.72 -15.55 7.78
C CYS A 357 2.41 -16.92 7.68
N HIS A 358 2.04 -17.71 6.66
CA HIS A 358 2.39 -19.13 6.55
C HIS A 358 3.46 -19.42 5.48
N GLY A 359 4.02 -18.40 4.84
CA GLY A 359 4.97 -18.56 3.75
C GLY A 359 6.08 -17.50 3.78
N ASP A 360 6.60 -17.26 2.58
CA ASP A 360 7.51 -16.17 2.26
C ASP A 360 6.77 -15.23 1.30
N PRO A 361 6.11 -14.17 1.81
CA PRO A 361 5.11 -13.42 1.06
C PRO A 361 5.68 -12.58 -0.08
N ASP A 362 6.96 -12.23 -0.06
CA ASP A 362 7.60 -11.45 -1.11
C ASP A 362 8.51 -12.32 -2.01
N GLY A 363 8.85 -13.55 -1.59
CA GLY A 363 9.64 -14.53 -2.35
C GLY A 363 11.05 -14.04 -2.73
N ALA A 364 11.44 -12.87 -2.25
CA ALA A 364 12.59 -12.09 -2.67
C ALA A 364 13.22 -11.29 -1.51
N GLY A 365 12.61 -11.29 -0.33
CA GLY A 365 13.03 -10.58 0.86
C GLY A 365 13.69 -11.46 1.93
N PRO A 366 14.00 -10.87 3.09
CA PRO A 366 14.77 -11.53 4.16
C PRO A 366 13.92 -12.45 5.06
N ILE A 367 12.62 -12.60 4.81
CA ILE A 367 11.70 -13.37 5.68
C ILE A 367 11.71 -14.83 5.27
N ALA A 368 12.37 -15.68 6.05
CA ALA A 368 12.37 -17.11 5.80
C ALA A 368 10.96 -17.73 6.02
N ALA A 369 10.50 -18.52 5.06
CA ALA A 369 9.26 -19.28 5.20
C ALA A 369 9.27 -20.14 6.48
N PRO A 370 8.17 -20.17 7.27
CA PRO A 370 8.08 -21.03 8.44
C PRO A 370 8.25 -22.51 8.07
N ALA A 371 9.07 -23.25 8.82
CA ALA A 371 9.40 -24.64 8.52
C ALA A 371 8.18 -25.59 8.48
N GLN A 372 7.07 -25.21 9.12
CA GLN A 372 5.80 -25.94 9.11
C GLN A 372 4.65 -25.08 8.57
N GLY A 373 4.93 -24.02 7.80
CA GLY A 373 3.91 -23.14 7.23
C GLY A 373 2.85 -23.89 6.40
N ALA A 374 3.30 -24.91 5.65
CA ALA A 374 2.43 -25.79 4.86
C ALA A 374 1.35 -26.54 5.67
N THR A 375 1.48 -26.62 7.00
CA THR A 375 0.46 -27.21 7.88
C THR A 375 -0.88 -26.48 7.77
N ALA A 376 -0.87 -25.16 7.49
CA ALA A 376 -2.09 -24.37 7.28
C ALA A 376 -2.98 -24.95 6.16
N PHE A 377 -2.37 -25.58 5.15
CA PHE A 377 -3.07 -26.16 4.01
C PHE A 377 -3.22 -27.69 4.12
N ALA A 378 -2.29 -28.36 4.81
CA ALA A 378 -2.25 -29.82 4.89
C ALA A 378 -3.12 -30.41 6.01
N GLN A 379 -3.62 -29.58 6.93
CA GLN A 379 -4.43 -29.99 8.08
C GLN A 379 -5.67 -29.06 8.23
N PRO A 380 -6.60 -29.07 7.26
CA PRO A 380 -7.85 -28.34 7.40
C PRO A 380 -8.64 -28.84 8.62
N SER A 381 -9.30 -27.91 9.32
CA SER A 381 -10.13 -28.22 10.51
C SER A 381 -11.27 -27.22 10.60
N ARG A 382 -12.42 -27.65 11.16
CA ARG A 382 -13.59 -26.77 11.34
C ARG A 382 -13.25 -25.49 12.09
N MET A 383 -12.41 -25.58 13.12
CA MET A 383 -11.95 -24.40 13.88
C MET A 383 -11.12 -23.42 13.04
N ALA A 384 -10.22 -23.91 12.19
CA ALA A 384 -9.37 -23.02 11.39
C ALA A 384 -10.15 -22.39 10.23
N CYS A 385 -10.92 -23.19 9.50
CA CYS A 385 -11.70 -22.74 8.34
C CYS A 385 -12.86 -21.85 8.80
N GLY A 386 -13.57 -22.26 9.85
CA GLY A 386 -14.67 -21.52 10.47
C GLY A 386 -14.25 -20.26 11.21
N ALA A 387 -12.94 -19.97 11.33
CA ALA A 387 -12.48 -18.68 11.84
C ALA A 387 -12.69 -17.55 10.83
N CYS A 388 -12.63 -17.83 9.53
CA CYS A 388 -12.94 -16.86 8.47
C CYS A 388 -14.30 -17.16 7.81
N HIS A 389 -14.67 -18.43 7.69
CA HIS A 389 -15.97 -18.90 7.19
C HIS A 389 -16.92 -19.18 8.35
N ASP A 390 -17.14 -18.16 9.20
CA ASP A 390 -17.99 -18.30 10.39
C ASP A 390 -19.50 -18.23 10.08
N ASP A 391 -19.88 -18.16 8.80
CA ASP A 391 -21.24 -18.40 8.30
C ASP A 391 -21.61 -19.89 8.25
N VAL A 392 -20.62 -20.78 8.21
CA VAL A 392 -20.84 -22.22 7.97
C VAL A 392 -21.44 -22.88 9.20
N ASP A 393 -22.65 -23.43 9.06
CA ASP A 393 -23.22 -24.38 10.02
C ASP A 393 -22.83 -25.81 9.62
N TRP A 394 -21.93 -26.41 10.39
CA TRP A 394 -21.40 -27.74 10.13
C TRP A 394 -22.42 -28.88 10.32
N SER A 395 -23.61 -28.59 10.88
CA SER A 395 -24.66 -29.59 11.14
C SER A 395 -25.61 -29.80 9.96
N VAL A 396 -25.59 -28.90 8.99
CA VAL A 396 -26.44 -28.96 7.78
C VAL A 396 -25.57 -29.13 6.53
N PRO A 397 -26.14 -29.62 5.41
CA PRO A 397 -25.46 -29.53 4.14
C PRO A 397 -25.15 -28.07 3.85
N TYR A 398 -24.02 -27.77 3.24
CA TYR A 398 -23.67 -26.42 2.85
C TYR A 398 -23.64 -26.35 1.33
N ASP A 399 -24.61 -25.65 0.74
CA ASP A 399 -24.87 -25.58 -0.69
C ASP A 399 -24.57 -24.15 -1.19
N LYS A 400 -23.40 -23.96 -1.82
CA LYS A 400 -23.05 -22.70 -2.49
C LYS A 400 -23.69 -22.56 -3.88
N GLY A 401 -24.54 -23.50 -4.29
CA GLY A 401 -24.92 -23.72 -5.68
C GLY A 401 -23.76 -24.33 -6.48
N ASN A 402 -24.11 -25.18 -7.46
CA ASN A 402 -23.20 -25.78 -8.45
C ASN A 402 -22.46 -27.07 -8.04
N PHE A 403 -23.24 -28.15 -7.84
CA PHE A 403 -22.77 -29.56 -7.73
C PHE A 403 -21.77 -29.88 -6.61
N SER A 404 -21.39 -28.91 -5.77
CA SER A 404 -20.53 -29.06 -4.60
C SER A 404 -21.34 -28.76 -3.35
N VAL A 405 -22.13 -29.74 -2.91
CA VAL A 405 -22.76 -29.70 -1.59
C VAL A 405 -21.77 -30.33 -0.61
N MET A 406 -21.30 -29.57 0.36
CA MET A 406 -20.58 -30.15 1.49
C MET A 406 -21.63 -30.84 2.38
N PRO A 407 -21.58 -32.15 2.61
CA PRO A 407 -22.49 -32.77 3.58
C PRO A 407 -22.18 -32.26 4.99
N PRO A 408 -23.11 -32.39 5.95
CA PRO A 408 -22.82 -32.08 7.35
C PRO A 408 -21.49 -32.69 7.82
N GLN A 409 -20.66 -31.90 8.50
CA GLN A 409 -19.33 -32.26 8.99
C GLN A 409 -19.30 -32.20 10.52
N THR A 410 -19.46 -33.34 11.18
CA THR A 410 -19.44 -33.41 12.65
C THR A 410 -18.01 -33.44 13.23
N ASP A 411 -17.00 -33.69 12.39
CA ASP A 411 -15.59 -33.75 12.77
C ASP A 411 -14.69 -33.32 11.58
N ASP A 412 -13.37 -33.35 11.80
CA ASP A 412 -12.37 -32.91 10.81
C ASP A 412 -11.85 -34.06 9.91
N ALA A 413 -12.36 -35.29 10.06
CA ALA A 413 -11.71 -36.49 9.53
C ALA A 413 -11.68 -36.55 7.99
N ILE A 414 -12.70 -35.99 7.34
CA ILE A 414 -12.86 -36.09 5.88
C ILE A 414 -12.57 -34.79 5.14
N CYS A 415 -12.21 -33.70 5.84
CA CYS A 415 -11.94 -32.41 5.19
C CYS A 415 -10.91 -32.54 4.06
N ARG A 416 -9.86 -33.35 4.26
CA ARG A 416 -8.77 -33.56 3.28
C ARG A 416 -9.14 -34.51 2.12
N GLU A 417 -10.26 -35.22 2.21
CA GLU A 417 -10.75 -36.04 1.09
C GLU A 417 -11.29 -35.16 -0.05
N CYS A 418 -11.78 -33.96 0.29
CA CYS A 418 -12.28 -32.98 -0.68
C CYS A 418 -11.34 -31.78 -0.84
N HIS A 419 -10.80 -31.24 0.26
CA HIS A 419 -9.91 -30.09 0.26
C HIS A 419 -8.45 -30.53 0.29
N PHE A 420 -7.89 -30.76 -0.91
CA PHE A 420 -6.48 -31.06 -1.07
C PHE A 420 -5.60 -29.88 -0.63
N VAL A 421 -4.29 -30.10 -0.51
CA VAL A 421 -3.35 -28.99 -0.26
C VAL A 421 -3.36 -28.03 -1.43
N ASP A 422 -3.27 -28.57 -2.64
CA ASP A 422 -3.14 -27.84 -3.89
C ASP A 422 -3.87 -28.64 -5.00
N ASP A 423 -4.31 -27.98 -6.06
CA ASP A 423 -4.96 -28.60 -7.23
C ASP A 423 -4.91 -27.71 -8.46
N ASP A 424 -4.97 -28.31 -9.65
CA ASP A 424 -5.04 -27.59 -10.94
C ASP A 424 -6.49 -27.34 -11.40
N PHE A 425 -7.49 -27.40 -10.50
CA PHE A 425 -8.90 -27.20 -10.87
C PHE A 425 -9.25 -25.72 -11.02
N VAL A 426 -10.19 -25.44 -11.91
CA VAL A 426 -10.72 -24.09 -12.13
C VAL A 426 -12.26 -24.16 -12.12
N PRO A 427 -12.91 -23.67 -11.07
CA PRO A 427 -12.34 -23.09 -9.85
C PRO A 427 -11.68 -24.14 -8.96
N SER A 428 -10.67 -23.74 -8.19
CA SER A 428 -9.98 -24.62 -7.24
C SER A 428 -10.86 -24.87 -6.00
N ILE A 429 -10.73 -26.05 -5.41
CA ILE A 429 -11.37 -26.42 -4.13
C ILE A 429 -10.35 -26.77 -3.04
N SER A 430 -9.05 -26.71 -3.35
CA SER A 430 -7.96 -26.95 -2.41
C SER A 430 -7.86 -25.86 -1.35
N SER A 431 -7.23 -26.23 -0.24
CA SER A 431 -6.99 -25.33 0.89
C SER A 431 -6.03 -24.20 0.54
N LYS A 432 -5.13 -24.36 -0.45
CA LYS A 432 -4.20 -23.31 -0.86
C LYS A 432 -4.72 -22.53 -2.07
N SER A 433 -5.09 -23.22 -3.13
CA SER A 433 -5.25 -22.59 -4.45
C SER A 433 -6.59 -21.90 -4.64
N ALA A 434 -7.61 -22.32 -3.89
CA ALA A 434 -8.86 -21.57 -3.76
C ALA A 434 -8.69 -20.20 -3.08
N HIS A 435 -7.60 -19.99 -2.33
CA HIS A 435 -7.29 -18.76 -1.61
C HIS A 435 -6.36 -17.82 -2.40
N TYR A 436 -5.86 -18.20 -3.56
CA TYR A 436 -5.10 -17.27 -4.39
C TYR A 436 -6.04 -16.38 -5.23
N HIS A 437 -5.94 -15.07 -5.03
CA HIS A 437 -6.69 -14.14 -5.86
C HIS A 437 -6.24 -14.21 -7.33
N PRO A 438 -7.16 -14.18 -8.31
CA PRO A 438 -6.82 -14.35 -9.73
C PRO A 438 -5.74 -13.40 -10.26
N LEU A 439 -5.66 -12.17 -9.73
CA LEU A 439 -4.65 -11.17 -10.11
C LEU A 439 -3.22 -11.50 -9.68
N VAL A 440 -3.02 -12.40 -8.70
CA VAL A 440 -1.69 -12.72 -8.13
C VAL A 440 -1.40 -14.22 -8.14
N ASN A 441 -2.20 -15.03 -8.83
CA ASN A 441 -2.05 -16.48 -8.90
C ASN A 441 -1.29 -16.92 -10.17
N PRO A 442 -0.02 -17.35 -10.07
CA PRO A 442 0.75 -17.79 -11.24
C PRO A 442 0.41 -19.22 -11.70
N ASN A 443 -0.23 -20.05 -10.85
CA ASN A 443 -0.31 -21.51 -11.03
C ASN A 443 -1.68 -22.04 -11.45
N HIS A 444 -2.80 -21.38 -11.10
CA HIS A 444 -4.15 -21.95 -11.27
C HIS A 444 -5.04 -21.17 -12.24
N ASN A 445 -4.42 -20.45 -13.15
CA ASN A 445 -5.13 -19.74 -14.19
C ASN A 445 -5.16 -20.60 -15.47
N PRO A 446 -6.34 -20.95 -16.02
CA PRO A 446 -6.43 -21.49 -17.38
C PRO A 446 -5.99 -20.44 -18.43
N PHE A 447 -5.75 -19.21 -18.00
CA PHE A 447 -5.15 -18.12 -18.76
C PHE A 447 -3.70 -17.91 -18.32
N ILE A 448 -2.84 -18.70 -18.97
CA ILE A 448 -1.39 -18.65 -18.95
C ILE A 448 -0.88 -17.20 -19.05
N GLY A 449 -0.16 -16.71 -18.04
CA GLY A 449 0.71 -15.52 -18.19
C GLY A 449 0.01 -14.16 -18.20
N GLU A 450 -1.18 -14.00 -17.64
CA GLU A 450 -1.95 -12.74 -17.78
C GLU A 450 -1.31 -11.47 -17.15
N GLU A 451 -0.30 -11.62 -16.30
CA GLU A 451 0.42 -10.47 -15.73
C GLU A 451 1.11 -9.67 -16.84
N LEU A 452 0.67 -8.42 -17.05
CA LEU A 452 1.38 -7.49 -17.91
C LEU A 452 2.69 -7.09 -17.26
N ARG A 453 3.79 -7.20 -18.01
CA ARG A 453 5.11 -6.69 -17.66
C ARG A 453 5.50 -5.65 -18.67
N LEU A 454 5.62 -4.41 -18.22
CA LEU A 454 6.05 -3.31 -19.05
C LEU A 454 7.55 -3.08 -18.85
N GLU A 455 8.27 -3.01 -19.96
CA GLU A 455 9.68 -2.65 -20.03
C GLU A 455 9.76 -1.31 -20.76
N LEU A 456 10.32 -0.28 -20.11
CA LEU A 456 10.65 1.00 -20.73
C LEU A 456 12.17 1.10 -20.80
N SER A 457 12.73 0.99 -22.00
CA SER A 457 14.18 0.83 -22.19
C SER A 457 14.89 2.09 -22.66
N ALA A 458 14.14 3.04 -23.22
CA ALA A 458 14.67 4.33 -23.64
C ALA A 458 13.61 5.41 -23.50
N PHE A 459 14.05 6.58 -23.07
CA PHE A 459 13.34 7.85 -23.11
C PHE A 459 14.37 8.90 -23.46
N GLY A 460 14.05 9.78 -24.40
CA GLY A 460 14.97 10.80 -24.84
C GLY A 460 14.37 11.65 -25.93
N GLU A 461 15.23 12.42 -26.55
CA GLU A 461 14.82 13.37 -27.55
C GLU A 461 14.32 12.67 -28.83
N GLY A 462 13.40 13.34 -29.54
CA GLY A 462 12.74 12.84 -30.74
C GLY A 462 13.35 13.40 -32.01
N ALA A 463 12.69 13.16 -33.16
CA ALA A 463 13.30 13.42 -34.46
C ALA A 463 13.60 14.91 -34.74
N ALA A 464 12.93 15.82 -34.03
CA ALA A 464 13.04 17.27 -34.21
C ALA A 464 13.93 17.98 -33.18
N SER A 465 14.75 17.22 -32.44
CA SER A 465 15.65 17.69 -31.36
C SER A 465 17.09 17.89 -31.82
N ASP A 466 17.91 18.49 -30.95
CA ASP A 466 19.34 18.67 -31.21
C ASP A 466 20.24 17.48 -30.81
N HIS A 467 19.67 16.50 -30.11
CA HIS A 467 20.28 15.23 -29.68
C HIS A 467 21.48 15.43 -28.75
N ASP A 468 21.47 16.46 -27.91
CA ASP A 468 22.56 16.76 -26.98
C ASP A 468 22.56 15.89 -25.70
N GLY A 469 21.52 15.08 -25.51
CA GLY A 469 21.34 14.19 -24.36
C GLY A 469 20.59 14.83 -23.19
N THR A 470 20.14 16.07 -23.36
CA THR A 470 19.22 16.77 -22.47
C THR A 470 17.97 17.17 -23.26
N LEU A 471 16.84 17.31 -22.57
CA LEU A 471 15.59 17.68 -23.20
C LEU A 471 15.31 19.16 -23.01
N ASP A 472 15.03 19.84 -24.12
CA ASP A 472 14.75 21.27 -24.13
C ASP A 472 13.30 21.60 -24.53
N PRO A 473 12.78 22.77 -24.08
CA PRO A 473 11.48 23.25 -24.53
C PRO A 473 11.35 23.32 -26.06
N GLY A 474 10.26 22.74 -26.59
CA GLY A 474 9.90 22.73 -28.01
C GLY A 474 10.30 21.44 -28.74
N GLU A 475 11.19 20.64 -28.16
CA GLU A 475 11.66 19.37 -28.73
C GLU A 475 10.60 18.27 -28.66
N THR A 476 10.70 17.30 -29.55
CA THR A 476 9.87 16.09 -29.49
C THR A 476 10.52 15.02 -28.63
N LEU A 477 9.73 14.03 -28.22
CA LEU A 477 10.14 13.00 -27.28
C LEU A 477 9.90 11.61 -27.85
N THR A 478 10.87 10.71 -27.70
CA THR A 478 10.70 9.29 -28.04
C THR A 478 10.73 8.40 -26.81
N ALA A 479 9.98 7.30 -26.86
CA ALA A 479 10.01 6.26 -25.85
C ALA A 479 10.08 4.87 -26.53
N THR A 480 10.96 4.01 -26.03
CA THR A 480 11.03 2.60 -26.45
C THR A 480 10.45 1.72 -25.35
N LEU A 481 9.34 1.06 -25.67
CA LEU A 481 8.62 0.22 -24.73
C LEU A 481 8.32 -1.17 -25.28
N ARG A 482 8.25 -2.14 -24.37
CA ARG A 482 7.90 -3.53 -24.64
C ARG A 482 6.94 -4.02 -23.58
N ILE A 483 5.88 -4.69 -23.98
CA ILE A 483 4.90 -5.28 -23.06
C ILE A 483 4.96 -6.78 -23.23
N ARG A 484 5.18 -7.49 -22.13
CA ARG A 484 5.17 -8.95 -22.07
C ARG A 484 4.09 -9.46 -21.15
N ASP A 485 3.78 -10.72 -21.32
CA ASP A 485 2.94 -11.49 -20.42
C ASP A 485 3.82 -12.13 -19.31
N GLY A 486 3.20 -12.75 -18.32
CA GLY A 486 3.87 -13.42 -17.20
C GLY A 486 4.71 -14.63 -17.60
N GLN A 487 4.53 -15.16 -18.81
CA GLN A 487 5.40 -16.21 -19.40
C GLN A 487 6.56 -15.63 -20.22
N GLY A 488 6.63 -14.31 -20.36
CA GLY A 488 7.67 -13.60 -21.10
C GLY A 488 7.42 -13.49 -22.60
N ALA A 489 6.21 -13.81 -23.09
CA ALA A 489 5.84 -13.58 -24.49
C ALA A 489 5.37 -12.13 -24.72
N ASP A 490 5.60 -11.59 -25.91
CA ASP A 490 5.14 -10.23 -26.26
C ASP A 490 3.60 -10.15 -26.35
N VAL A 491 3.04 -9.11 -25.73
CA VAL A 491 1.61 -8.84 -25.75
C VAL A 491 1.26 -7.98 -26.97
N VAL A 492 0.24 -8.38 -27.72
CA VAL A 492 -0.25 -7.59 -28.86
C VAL A 492 -1.00 -6.36 -28.35
N ALA A 493 -0.58 -5.16 -28.74
CA ALA A 493 -1.10 -3.91 -28.20
C ALA A 493 -2.63 -3.73 -28.37
N SER A 494 -3.24 -4.29 -29.42
CA SER A 494 -4.69 -4.20 -29.64
C SER A 494 -5.52 -4.84 -28.51
N THR A 495 -4.95 -5.83 -27.82
CA THR A 495 -5.57 -6.56 -26.69
C THR A 495 -5.59 -5.77 -25.38
N LEU A 496 -4.85 -4.67 -25.31
CA LEU A 496 -4.81 -3.81 -24.12
C LEU A 496 -6.10 -3.01 -24.00
N GLY A 497 -6.49 -2.70 -22.77
CA GLY A 497 -7.57 -1.75 -22.49
C GLY A 497 -7.10 -0.30 -22.64
N GLY A 498 -5.89 0.00 -22.16
CA GLY A 498 -5.30 1.33 -22.27
C GLY A 498 -3.81 1.36 -21.91
N ILE A 499 -3.15 2.46 -22.29
CA ILE A 499 -1.75 2.74 -22.00
C ILE A 499 -1.67 4.22 -21.65
N THR A 500 -1.10 4.50 -20.48
CA THR A 500 -0.93 5.85 -19.97
C THR A 500 0.54 6.14 -19.80
N ALA A 501 0.96 7.33 -20.18
CA ALA A 501 2.31 7.84 -19.97
C ALA A 501 2.22 9.15 -19.17
N VAL A 502 3.02 9.28 -18.12
CA VAL A 502 3.05 10.45 -17.24
C VAL A 502 4.47 10.96 -17.19
N LEU A 503 4.64 12.23 -17.54
CA LEU A 503 5.90 12.95 -17.46
C LEU A 503 5.82 13.93 -16.29
N SER A 504 6.79 13.84 -15.39
CA SER A 504 6.85 14.65 -14.17
C SER A 504 8.28 15.09 -13.87
N GLY A 505 8.45 16.23 -13.22
CA GLY A 505 9.74 16.68 -12.74
C GLY A 505 9.78 18.15 -12.33
N PRO A 506 10.94 18.63 -11.85
CA PRO A 506 12.14 17.85 -11.53
C PRO A 506 11.90 16.95 -10.31
N THR A 507 12.63 15.84 -10.17
CA THR A 507 12.53 14.90 -9.03
C THR A 507 12.71 15.55 -7.65
N THR A 508 13.37 16.70 -7.57
CA THR A 508 13.58 17.48 -6.33
C THR A 508 12.33 18.20 -5.85
N ASN A 509 11.42 18.57 -6.75
CA ASN A 509 10.07 19.08 -6.49
C ASN A 509 9.19 18.74 -7.68
N ALA A 510 8.70 17.49 -7.73
CA ALA A 510 8.01 16.99 -8.91
C ALA A 510 6.75 17.80 -9.15
N ASN A 511 6.59 18.27 -10.39
CA ASN A 511 5.38 18.87 -10.92
C ASN A 511 4.96 18.07 -12.14
N LEU A 512 3.66 17.99 -12.39
CA LEU A 512 3.14 17.32 -13.58
C LEU A 512 3.60 18.10 -14.81
N VAL A 513 4.18 17.42 -15.80
CA VAL A 513 4.51 18.03 -17.10
C VAL A 513 3.47 17.64 -18.13
N ARG A 514 3.12 16.35 -18.24
CA ARG A 514 2.02 15.86 -19.08
C ARG A 514 1.50 14.51 -18.59
N GLU A 515 0.19 14.30 -18.70
CA GLU A 515 -0.46 12.98 -18.64
C GLU A 515 -1.01 12.68 -20.04
N LEU A 516 -0.59 11.56 -20.63
CA LEU A 516 -0.85 11.20 -22.02
C LEU A 516 -1.51 9.83 -22.11
N ALA A 517 -2.51 9.71 -22.96
CA ALA A 517 -3.01 8.41 -23.42
C ALA A 517 -2.26 8.03 -24.70
N VAL A 518 -1.63 6.85 -24.71
CA VAL A 518 -0.95 6.34 -25.91
C VAL A 518 -1.95 5.54 -26.75
N PRO A 519 -2.31 5.99 -27.97
CA PRO A 519 -3.22 5.24 -28.83
C PRO A 519 -2.60 3.89 -29.17
N LYS A 520 -3.32 2.80 -28.86
CA LYS A 520 -2.84 1.42 -29.08
C LYS A 520 -2.42 1.14 -30.52
N ALA A 521 -3.02 1.84 -31.48
CA ALA A 521 -2.72 1.72 -32.89
C ALA A 521 -1.35 2.29 -33.29
N LEU A 522 -0.70 3.10 -32.44
CA LEU A 522 0.71 3.49 -32.62
C LEU A 522 1.68 2.34 -32.34
N LEU A 523 1.27 1.37 -31.53
CA LEU A 523 2.07 0.20 -31.17
C LEU A 523 1.80 -0.95 -32.15
N ALA A 524 1.99 -0.67 -33.44
CA ALA A 524 1.83 -1.64 -34.51
C ALA A 524 3.13 -2.41 -34.79
N GLY A 525 3.01 -3.67 -35.21
CA GLY A 525 4.17 -4.52 -35.53
C GLY A 525 4.76 -5.22 -34.31
N ALA A 526 6.00 -5.70 -34.45
CA ALA A 526 6.69 -6.46 -33.41
C ALA A 526 7.28 -5.55 -32.34
N SER A 527 7.03 -5.87 -31.07
CA SER A 527 7.70 -5.28 -29.90
C SER A 527 9.22 -5.59 -29.91
N PRO A 528 10.10 -4.71 -29.38
CA PRO A 528 9.80 -3.41 -28.75
C PRO A 528 9.37 -2.35 -29.77
N TRP A 529 8.52 -1.42 -29.34
CA TRP A 529 8.08 -0.27 -30.14
C TRP A 529 8.80 0.99 -29.69
N THR A 530 9.35 1.73 -30.65
CA THR A 530 9.81 3.10 -30.44
C THR A 530 8.79 4.05 -31.03
N ILE A 531 8.20 4.89 -30.20
CA ILE A 531 7.19 5.86 -30.60
C ILE A 531 7.62 7.26 -30.20
N GLU A 532 7.21 8.26 -30.98
CA GLU A 532 7.14 9.62 -30.46
C GLU A 532 5.94 9.72 -29.51
N LEU A 533 6.12 10.33 -28.34
CA LEU A 533 5.06 10.45 -27.35
C LEU A 533 3.91 11.29 -27.92
N PRO A 534 2.65 10.83 -27.86
CA PRO A 534 1.54 11.51 -28.50
C PRO A 534 0.89 12.57 -27.63
N GLU A 535 0.61 13.74 -28.20
CA GLU A 535 -0.19 14.80 -27.59
C GLU A 535 -1.37 15.18 -28.49
N ARG A 536 -2.55 15.34 -27.89
CA ARG A 536 -3.76 15.77 -28.59
C ARG A 536 -3.84 17.29 -28.60
N VAL A 537 -3.84 17.89 -29.79
CA VAL A 537 -4.17 19.31 -29.99
C VAL A 537 -5.66 19.42 -30.30
N GLN A 538 -6.37 20.26 -29.55
CA GLN A 538 -7.81 20.47 -29.74
C GLN A 538 -8.08 21.84 -30.37
N LEU A 539 -9.01 21.88 -31.33
CA LEU A 539 -9.56 23.10 -31.93
C LEU A 539 -8.48 24.14 -32.32
N GLU A 540 -7.43 23.72 -33.00
CA GLU A 540 -6.46 24.65 -33.58
C GLU A 540 -7.07 25.35 -34.79
N ARG A 541 -6.96 26.68 -34.85
CA ARG A 541 -7.36 27.43 -36.04
C ARG A 541 -6.35 27.21 -37.17
N ILE A 542 -6.79 26.58 -38.26
CA ILE A 542 -5.91 26.27 -39.42
C ILE A 542 -6.06 27.29 -40.56
N GLY A 543 -7.12 28.08 -40.58
CA GLY A 543 -7.34 29.10 -41.59
C GLY A 543 -8.80 29.52 -41.73
N ALA A 544 -9.09 30.30 -42.77
CA ALA A 544 -10.44 30.61 -43.21
C ALA A 544 -10.58 30.16 -44.67
N SER A 545 -11.63 29.40 -44.94
CA SER A 545 -12.02 28.95 -46.29
C SER A 545 -12.46 30.14 -47.14
N SER A 546 -12.21 30.09 -48.45
CA SER A 546 -12.77 31.03 -49.43
C SER A 546 -13.89 30.38 -50.25
N ALA A 547 -14.52 31.15 -51.14
CA ALA A 547 -15.48 30.63 -52.13
C ALA A 547 -14.87 29.68 -53.20
N THR A 548 -13.71 29.07 -52.93
CA THR A 548 -13.01 28.17 -53.85
C THR A 548 -12.76 26.81 -53.21
N THR A 549 -12.92 25.75 -53.99
CA THR A 549 -12.48 24.40 -53.60
C THR A 549 -10.98 24.26 -53.86
N ASP A 550 -10.36 23.25 -53.26
CA ASP A 550 -8.94 22.93 -53.39
C ASP A 550 -7.97 23.85 -52.63
N GLU A 551 -8.42 24.48 -51.54
CA GLU A 551 -7.53 25.19 -50.61
C GLU A 551 -6.79 24.24 -49.65
N SER A 552 -5.53 24.57 -49.35
CA SER A 552 -4.70 23.79 -48.43
C SER A 552 -4.44 24.58 -47.16
N PHE A 553 -4.76 23.99 -46.01
CA PHE A 553 -4.48 24.53 -44.68
C PHE A 553 -3.46 23.64 -43.99
N VAL A 554 -2.51 24.23 -43.27
CA VAL A 554 -1.44 23.48 -42.60
C VAL A 554 -1.58 23.67 -41.11
N THR A 555 -1.61 22.57 -40.37
CA THR A 555 -1.57 22.59 -38.91
C THR A 555 -0.17 22.98 -38.40
N ALA A 556 -0.12 23.53 -37.19
CA ALA A 556 1.12 23.95 -36.55
C ALA A 556 2.06 22.78 -36.23
N ARG A 557 1.53 21.55 -36.14
CA ARG A 557 2.31 20.36 -35.83
C ARG A 557 2.02 19.24 -36.83
N ALA A 558 3.09 18.68 -37.37
CA ALA A 558 3.10 17.53 -38.25
C ALA A 558 4.32 16.64 -37.90
N PRO A 559 4.30 15.34 -38.21
CA PRO A 559 3.18 14.60 -38.82
C PRO A 559 2.01 14.38 -37.85
N HIS A 560 0.80 14.26 -38.40
CA HIS A 560 -0.34 13.74 -37.67
C HIS A 560 -0.19 12.22 -37.56
N PHE A 561 -0.42 11.67 -36.36
CA PHE A 561 -0.45 10.22 -36.19
C PHE A 561 -1.64 9.58 -36.92
N ASP A 562 -2.81 10.20 -36.83
CA ASP A 562 -4.04 9.83 -37.55
C ASP A 562 -4.38 8.31 -37.55
N VAL A 563 -4.28 7.69 -36.38
CA VAL A 563 -4.61 6.27 -36.17
C VAL A 563 -5.94 6.08 -35.44
N ALA A 564 -6.45 4.85 -35.37
CA ALA A 564 -7.64 4.53 -34.59
C ALA A 564 -7.49 4.98 -33.12
N GLY A 565 -8.48 5.72 -32.62
CA GLY A 565 -8.44 6.36 -31.29
C GLY A 565 -7.72 7.72 -31.25
N ALA A 566 -7.15 8.18 -32.37
CA ALA A 566 -6.40 9.43 -32.47
C ALA A 566 -6.58 10.12 -33.84
N VAL A 567 -7.72 9.89 -34.49
CA VAL A 567 -8.02 10.43 -35.82
C VAL A 567 -8.09 11.95 -35.82
N THR A 568 -7.66 12.55 -36.92
CA THR A 568 -7.81 13.99 -37.17
C THR A 568 -9.27 14.32 -37.44
N GLN A 569 -9.75 15.40 -36.85
CA GLN A 569 -11.09 15.96 -37.05
C GLN A 569 -10.97 17.42 -37.47
N VAL A 570 -11.83 17.86 -38.38
CA VAL A 570 -11.89 19.24 -38.85
C VAL A 570 -13.28 19.78 -38.62
N PHE A 571 -13.38 21.00 -38.12
CA PHE A 571 -14.63 21.69 -37.81
C PHE A 571 -14.71 23.00 -38.57
N ALA A 572 -15.91 23.35 -39.03
CA ALA A 572 -16.22 24.69 -39.51
C ALA A 572 -16.93 25.49 -38.42
N ARG A 573 -16.57 26.76 -38.28
CA ARG A 573 -17.32 27.73 -37.48
C ARG A 573 -18.60 28.13 -38.23
N VAL A 574 -19.75 27.78 -37.69
CA VAL A 574 -21.06 27.96 -38.34
C VAL A 574 -21.94 29.02 -37.71
N ALA A 575 -21.60 29.50 -36.51
CA ALA A 575 -22.34 30.56 -35.83
C ALA A 575 -21.46 31.36 -34.87
N SER A 576 -21.87 32.60 -34.61
CA SER A 576 -21.33 33.46 -33.56
C SER A 576 -22.46 33.83 -32.61
N GLY A 577 -22.22 33.65 -31.33
CA GLY A 577 -23.15 33.93 -30.24
C GLY A 577 -22.78 35.18 -29.44
N PRO A 578 -23.35 35.31 -28.22
CA PRO A 578 -23.00 36.35 -27.26
C PRO A 578 -21.50 36.37 -26.97
N ALA A 579 -21.01 37.55 -26.59
CA ALA A 579 -19.64 37.76 -26.16
C ALA A 579 -19.60 38.51 -24.84
N THR A 580 -18.54 38.25 -24.09
CA THR A 580 -18.16 38.92 -22.85
C THR A 580 -16.68 39.31 -22.96
N ALA A 581 -16.11 39.92 -21.94
CA ALA A 581 -14.69 40.18 -21.84
C ALA A 581 -14.04 39.35 -20.72
N LEU A 582 -12.75 39.06 -20.88
CA LEU A 582 -11.92 38.54 -19.79
C LEU A 582 -11.83 39.56 -18.66
N ALA A 583 -12.09 39.11 -17.44
CA ALA A 583 -11.99 39.93 -16.24
C ALA A 583 -10.54 40.18 -15.81
N ASN A 584 -9.63 39.24 -16.10
CA ASN A 584 -8.23 39.26 -15.69
C ASN A 584 -7.31 38.81 -16.82
N ASP A 585 -6.02 39.16 -16.71
CA ASP A 585 -4.98 38.56 -17.54
C ASP A 585 -4.92 37.05 -17.24
N VAL A 586 -4.74 36.25 -18.28
CA VAL A 586 -4.58 34.79 -18.18
C VAL A 586 -3.33 34.37 -18.91
N HIS A 587 -2.69 33.30 -18.44
CA HIS A 587 -1.44 32.80 -18.98
C HIS A 587 -1.66 31.48 -19.72
N ALA A 588 -0.69 31.10 -20.55
CA ALA A 588 -0.70 29.79 -21.20
C ALA A 588 -0.72 28.67 -20.15
N GLU A 589 -1.35 27.57 -20.51
CA GLU A 589 -1.65 26.38 -19.70
C GLU A 589 -2.71 26.56 -18.60
N GLN A 590 -3.15 27.78 -18.29
CA GLN A 590 -4.20 28.01 -17.29
C GLN A 590 -5.50 27.27 -17.68
N ASN A 591 -6.09 26.52 -16.75
CA ASN A 591 -7.25 25.66 -17.01
C ASN A 591 -8.62 26.33 -16.83
N PHE A 592 -8.66 27.63 -16.57
CA PHE A 592 -9.90 28.40 -16.50
C PHE A 592 -9.69 29.84 -16.97
N VAL A 593 -10.80 30.51 -17.29
CA VAL A 593 -10.85 31.96 -17.47
C VAL A 593 -11.98 32.57 -16.65
N ASP A 594 -11.76 33.77 -16.12
CA ASP A 594 -12.82 34.56 -15.49
C ASP A 594 -13.31 35.60 -16.49
N VAL A 595 -14.63 35.73 -16.63
CA VAL A 595 -15.28 36.67 -17.55
C VAL A 595 -16.21 37.64 -16.82
N ASP A 596 -16.50 38.78 -17.44
CA ASP A 596 -17.43 39.78 -16.86
C ASP A 596 -18.85 39.24 -16.65
N ASP A 597 -19.36 38.43 -17.60
CA ASP A 597 -20.66 37.76 -17.52
C ASP A 597 -20.58 36.33 -18.07
N GLY A 598 -20.66 35.34 -17.18
CA GLY A 598 -20.67 33.92 -17.53
C GLY A 598 -22.06 33.33 -17.79
N SER A 599 -23.14 34.10 -17.59
CA SER A 599 -24.52 33.57 -17.55
C SER A 599 -25.04 33.01 -18.88
N THR A 600 -24.39 33.34 -19.99
CA THR A 600 -24.75 32.88 -21.34
C THR A 600 -24.04 31.61 -21.78
N PHE A 601 -23.10 31.10 -20.98
CA PHE A 601 -22.28 29.93 -21.31
C PHE A 601 -22.76 28.68 -20.56
N ALA A 602 -22.57 27.53 -21.17
CA ALA A 602 -22.83 26.21 -20.59
C ALA A 602 -21.67 25.24 -20.88
N ARG A 603 -21.69 24.09 -20.20
CA ARG A 603 -20.82 22.96 -20.56
C ARG A 603 -21.04 22.58 -22.03
N ASP A 604 -19.96 22.14 -22.67
CA ASP A 604 -19.85 21.74 -24.09
C ASP A 604 -19.92 22.87 -25.12
N ASP A 605 -20.18 24.10 -24.68
CA ASP A 605 -20.07 25.27 -25.53
C ASP A 605 -18.63 25.44 -26.04
N ALA A 606 -18.50 25.75 -27.32
CA ALA A 606 -17.24 26.17 -27.91
C ALA A 606 -17.12 27.69 -27.82
N ILE A 607 -15.95 28.17 -27.42
CA ILE A 607 -15.64 29.59 -27.34
C ILE A 607 -14.44 29.94 -28.20
N VAL A 608 -14.36 31.21 -28.56
CA VAL A 608 -13.15 31.84 -29.08
C VAL A 608 -12.74 32.99 -28.17
N ILE A 609 -11.46 33.08 -27.86
CA ILE A 609 -10.84 34.22 -27.17
C ILE A 609 -10.06 35.03 -28.20
N ASP A 610 -10.12 36.36 -28.10
CA ASP A 610 -9.47 37.29 -29.03
C ASP A 610 -9.91 37.08 -30.49
N ASP A 611 -11.24 36.99 -30.69
CA ASP A 611 -11.87 36.74 -32.00
C ASP A 611 -11.37 37.70 -33.09
N GLY A 612 -10.86 37.14 -34.18
CA GLY A 612 -10.32 37.89 -35.33
C GLY A 612 -8.98 38.57 -35.09
N ILE A 613 -8.33 38.38 -33.93
CA ILE A 613 -6.99 38.92 -33.66
C ILE A 613 -5.93 37.90 -34.05
N GLY A 614 -5.23 38.17 -35.16
CA GLY A 614 -4.23 37.27 -35.72
C GLY A 614 -3.13 36.91 -34.72
N GLY A 615 -2.93 35.60 -34.50
CA GLY A 615 -1.91 35.06 -33.59
C GLY A 615 -2.32 34.99 -32.12
N LEU A 616 -3.47 35.57 -31.74
CA LEU A 616 -4.04 35.47 -30.40
C LEU A 616 -5.40 34.76 -30.40
N GLU A 617 -6.05 34.62 -31.55
CA GLU A 617 -7.33 33.92 -31.67
C GLU A 617 -7.22 32.45 -31.23
N GLU A 618 -7.87 32.09 -30.12
CA GLU A 618 -7.81 30.74 -29.54
C GLU A 618 -9.20 30.14 -29.30
N TYR A 619 -9.40 28.89 -29.75
CA TYR A 619 -10.67 28.16 -29.61
C TYR A 619 -10.55 27.04 -28.58
N LEU A 620 -11.53 26.95 -27.67
CA LEU A 620 -11.63 25.91 -26.64
C LEU A 620 -13.09 25.45 -26.48
N ARG A 621 -13.28 24.31 -25.81
CA ARG A 621 -14.59 23.84 -25.36
C ARG A 621 -14.67 23.88 -23.84
N LEU A 622 -15.79 24.36 -23.32
CA LEU A 622 -16.01 24.49 -21.88
C LEU A 622 -16.42 23.16 -21.25
N GLN A 623 -15.78 22.77 -20.15
CA GLN A 623 -16.20 21.60 -19.36
C GLN A 623 -17.17 22.00 -18.26
N PHE A 624 -16.99 23.16 -17.64
CA PHE A 624 -17.86 23.60 -16.55
C PHE A 624 -17.94 25.12 -16.47
N VAL A 625 -19.10 25.63 -16.06
CA VAL A 625 -19.34 27.06 -15.87
C VAL A 625 -19.75 27.27 -14.42
N GLU A 626 -18.93 28.04 -13.69
CA GLU A 626 -19.12 28.35 -12.28
C GLU A 626 -19.30 29.86 -12.10
N GLY A 627 -20.54 30.31 -12.21
CA GLY A 627 -20.85 31.74 -12.21
C GLY A 627 -20.17 32.44 -13.38
N ASN A 628 -19.14 33.24 -13.08
CA ASN A 628 -18.35 33.98 -14.08
C ASN A 628 -17.05 33.28 -14.48
N ARG A 629 -16.78 32.09 -13.93
CA ARG A 629 -15.61 31.29 -14.29
C ARG A 629 -15.98 30.23 -15.30
N LEU A 630 -15.18 30.12 -16.36
CA LEU A 630 -15.30 29.10 -17.38
C LEU A 630 -14.10 28.14 -17.25
N TRP A 631 -14.37 26.89 -16.89
CA TRP A 631 -13.37 25.84 -16.70
C TRP A 631 -13.20 25.01 -17.97
N PHE A 632 -11.95 24.68 -18.31
CA PHE A 632 -11.58 23.87 -19.47
C PHE A 632 -11.40 22.40 -19.11
N SER A 633 -10.27 21.98 -18.54
CA SER A 633 -10.14 20.60 -18.06
C SER A 633 -9.06 20.43 -17.02
N SER A 634 -8.95 19.20 -16.53
CA SER A 634 -7.74 18.73 -15.89
C SER A 634 -6.90 17.92 -16.90
N PRO A 635 -5.56 17.92 -16.80
CA PRO A 635 -4.70 17.00 -17.54
C PRO A 635 -5.15 15.53 -17.46
N ARG A 636 -5.80 15.11 -16.36
CA ARG A 636 -6.31 13.74 -16.15
C ARG A 636 -7.63 13.44 -16.87
N SER A 637 -8.28 14.45 -17.44
CA SER A 637 -9.58 14.35 -18.13
C SER A 637 -9.49 14.96 -19.53
N PRO A 638 -8.84 14.29 -20.50
CA PRO A 638 -8.46 14.89 -21.79
C PRO A 638 -9.63 15.10 -22.78
N ASP A 639 -10.88 14.92 -22.35
CA ASP A 639 -12.07 15.13 -23.18
C ASP A 639 -12.20 16.60 -23.65
N TYR A 640 -11.56 17.53 -22.91
CA TYR A 640 -11.42 18.95 -23.21
C TYR A 640 -9.95 19.34 -23.14
N ALA A 641 -9.59 20.50 -23.70
CA ALA A 641 -8.24 21.04 -23.58
C ALA A 641 -7.91 21.25 -22.09
N ALA A 642 -6.72 20.82 -21.66
CA ALA A 642 -6.30 20.96 -20.27
C ALA A 642 -6.08 22.42 -19.85
N GLY A 643 -5.83 23.31 -20.81
CA GLY A 643 -5.66 24.74 -20.57
C GLY A 643 -5.46 25.51 -21.87
N LEU A 644 -5.22 26.81 -21.73
CA LEU A 644 -4.94 27.74 -22.83
C LEU A 644 -3.60 27.42 -23.51
N ARG A 645 -3.48 27.61 -24.82
CA ARG A 645 -2.19 27.54 -25.53
C ARG A 645 -1.41 28.84 -25.40
N SER A 646 -2.10 29.96 -25.27
CA SER A 646 -1.49 31.30 -25.20
C SER A 646 -2.00 32.10 -24.00
N GLY A 647 -1.26 33.13 -23.62
CA GLY A 647 -1.76 34.12 -22.66
C GLY A 647 -2.66 35.14 -23.36
N HIS A 648 -3.69 35.62 -22.65
CA HIS A 648 -4.63 36.63 -23.14
C HIS A 648 -4.76 37.75 -22.11
N ALA A 649 -4.94 38.98 -22.58
CA ALA A 649 -5.01 40.15 -21.72
C ALA A 649 -6.42 40.35 -21.15
N ALA A 650 -6.51 40.97 -19.98
CA ALA A 650 -7.76 41.47 -19.43
C ALA A 650 -8.47 42.37 -20.45
N GLY A 651 -9.77 42.20 -20.61
CA GLY A 651 -10.57 42.88 -21.62
C GLY A 651 -10.60 42.20 -22.99
N ALA A 652 -9.83 41.12 -23.23
CA ALA A 652 -9.95 40.31 -24.43
C ALA A 652 -11.37 39.77 -24.59
N GLU A 653 -11.88 39.75 -25.82
CA GLU A 653 -13.22 39.26 -26.10
C GLU A 653 -13.26 37.73 -25.93
N VAL A 654 -14.26 37.23 -25.20
CA VAL A 654 -14.60 35.81 -25.13
C VAL A 654 -15.98 35.62 -25.74
N ARG A 655 -16.07 34.86 -26.83
CA ARG A 655 -17.30 34.73 -27.63
C ARG A 655 -17.71 33.28 -27.78
N LEU A 656 -19.01 33.02 -27.60
CA LEU A 656 -19.63 31.73 -27.92
C LEU A 656 -19.63 31.50 -29.43
N VAL A 657 -19.24 30.31 -29.88
CA VAL A 657 -19.23 29.92 -31.30
C VAL A 657 -19.89 28.57 -31.53
N GLY A 658 -20.59 28.44 -32.65
CA GLY A 658 -21.12 27.16 -33.11
C GLY A 658 -20.10 26.45 -34.00
N LEU A 659 -19.86 25.17 -33.75
CA LEU A 659 -18.95 24.33 -34.55
C LEU A 659 -19.72 23.18 -35.20
N ALA A 660 -19.43 22.90 -36.47
CA ALA A 660 -19.90 21.71 -37.18
C ALA A 660 -18.70 20.88 -37.65
N GLU A 661 -18.66 19.60 -37.29
CA GLU A 661 -17.63 18.68 -37.79
C GLU A 661 -17.82 18.42 -39.28
N LEU A 662 -16.74 18.53 -40.05
CA LEU A 662 -16.72 18.32 -41.49
C LEU A 662 -16.44 16.85 -41.82
N ALA A 663 -17.14 16.34 -42.83
CA ALA A 663 -17.01 14.95 -43.26
C ALA A 663 -15.71 14.72 -44.07
N ARG A 664 -14.79 13.90 -43.52
CA ARG A 664 -13.55 13.49 -44.19
C ARG A 664 -13.85 12.74 -45.50
N GLY A 665 -13.10 13.03 -46.55
CA GLY A 665 -13.25 12.49 -47.90
C GLY A 665 -14.29 13.20 -48.76
N ALA A 666 -15.32 13.80 -48.15
CA ALA A 666 -16.35 14.55 -48.85
C ALA A 666 -16.10 16.07 -48.83
N GLN A 667 -15.63 16.61 -47.71
CA GLN A 667 -15.39 18.04 -47.52
C GLN A 667 -13.90 18.35 -47.37
N TRP A 668 -13.13 17.44 -46.80
CA TRP A 668 -11.68 17.62 -46.63
C TRP A 668 -10.92 16.30 -46.72
N THR A 669 -9.62 16.37 -47.02
CA THR A 669 -8.68 15.25 -46.96
C THR A 669 -7.43 15.65 -46.17
N LEU A 670 -6.60 14.69 -45.79
CA LEU A 670 -5.41 14.91 -44.97
C LEU A 670 -4.19 14.28 -45.62
N ASP A 671 -3.15 15.08 -45.81
CA ASP A 671 -1.78 14.58 -45.88
C ASP A 671 -1.19 14.60 -44.46
N ALA A 672 -1.18 13.43 -43.82
CA ALA A 672 -0.76 13.30 -42.43
C ALA A 672 0.73 13.62 -42.24
N ALA A 673 1.58 13.41 -43.25
CA ALA A 673 3.02 13.64 -43.14
C ALA A 673 3.34 15.14 -43.01
N SER A 674 2.62 15.98 -43.76
CA SER A 674 2.79 17.43 -43.74
C SER A 674 1.81 18.15 -42.80
N GLY A 675 0.80 17.45 -42.27
CA GLY A 675 -0.30 18.07 -41.53
C GLY A 675 -1.23 18.91 -42.42
N THR A 676 -1.16 18.73 -43.74
CA THR A 676 -1.96 19.51 -44.69
C THR A 676 -3.39 18.98 -44.75
N VAL A 677 -4.33 19.80 -44.30
CA VAL A 677 -5.76 19.63 -44.51
C VAL A 677 -6.13 20.27 -45.84
N GLN A 678 -6.49 19.42 -46.80
CA GLN A 678 -6.92 19.85 -48.12
C GLN A 678 -8.45 19.93 -48.15
N GLU A 679 -8.99 21.11 -48.36
CA GLU A 679 -10.40 21.31 -48.61
C GLU A 679 -10.77 20.79 -50.01
N VAL A 680 -11.74 19.89 -50.09
CA VAL A 680 -12.22 19.29 -51.35
C VAL A 680 -13.70 19.53 -51.60
N GLY A 681 -14.44 19.97 -50.58
CA GLY A 681 -15.80 20.48 -50.69
C GLY A 681 -15.90 21.80 -49.94
N GLU A 682 -16.48 22.80 -50.60
CA GLU A 682 -16.57 24.19 -50.11
C GLU A 682 -17.25 24.26 -48.72
N ALA A 683 -16.53 24.80 -47.74
CA ALA A 683 -17.03 25.12 -46.41
C ALA A 683 -17.73 26.50 -46.39
N GLY A 684 -17.31 27.40 -47.27
CA GLY A 684 -17.92 28.70 -47.55
C GLY A 684 -16.97 29.87 -47.33
N ASP A 685 -17.18 30.96 -48.07
CA ASP A 685 -16.32 32.14 -48.02
C ASP A 685 -16.23 32.78 -46.63
N GLY A 686 -15.01 32.89 -46.11
CA GLY A 686 -14.69 33.42 -44.79
C GLY A 686 -14.93 32.46 -43.62
N VAL A 687 -15.31 31.21 -43.88
CA VAL A 687 -15.59 30.23 -42.82
C VAL A 687 -14.29 29.79 -42.14
N VAL A 688 -14.18 30.06 -40.84
CA VAL A 688 -13.03 29.62 -40.04
C VAL A 688 -13.04 28.10 -39.90
N LEU A 689 -11.90 27.48 -40.21
CA LEU A 689 -11.67 26.05 -40.06
C LEU A 689 -10.79 25.78 -38.85
N LEU A 690 -11.17 24.77 -38.07
CA LEU A 690 -10.45 24.30 -36.89
C LEU A 690 -10.08 22.84 -37.04
N ALA A 691 -8.91 22.42 -36.57
CA ALA A 691 -8.48 21.03 -36.54
C ALA A 691 -8.25 20.54 -35.10
N SER A 692 -8.72 19.32 -34.81
CA SER A 692 -8.31 18.57 -33.62
C SER A 692 -7.59 17.31 -34.06
N TYR A 693 -6.35 17.12 -33.61
CA TYR A 693 -5.48 16.08 -34.13
C TYR A 693 -4.44 15.66 -33.09
N THR A 694 -3.77 14.54 -33.35
CA THR A 694 -2.73 14.00 -32.45
C THR A 694 -1.41 14.02 -33.19
N ALA A 695 -0.39 14.63 -32.60
CA ALA A 695 0.97 14.72 -33.14
C ALA A 695 1.98 14.46 -32.01
N ALA A 696 3.27 14.47 -32.34
CA ALA A 696 4.32 14.35 -31.33
C ALA A 696 4.18 15.47 -30.28
N LEU A 697 4.28 15.07 -29.00
CA LEU A 697 4.39 15.97 -27.87
C LEU A 697 5.58 16.89 -28.13
N ARG A 698 5.35 18.20 -27.97
CA ARG A 698 6.43 19.17 -27.86
C ARG A 698 6.63 19.46 -26.38
N PHE A 699 7.85 19.28 -25.89
CA PHE A 699 8.14 19.52 -24.48
C PHE A 699 7.83 20.99 -24.14
N PRO A 700 7.02 21.26 -23.10
CA PRO A 700 6.53 22.61 -22.86
C PRO A 700 7.64 23.51 -22.31
N ALA A 701 7.49 24.83 -22.44
CA ALA A 701 8.41 25.79 -21.82
C ALA A 701 8.06 26.13 -20.37
N ARG A 702 6.84 25.80 -19.95
CA ARG A 702 6.27 26.10 -18.63
C ARG A 702 5.58 24.87 -18.06
N TYR A 703 5.45 24.81 -16.75
CA TYR A 703 4.65 23.78 -16.10
C TYR A 703 3.16 24.00 -16.43
N PRO A 704 2.42 22.96 -16.84
CA PRO A 704 0.97 23.03 -16.89
C PRO A 704 0.35 23.08 -15.49
N GLU A 705 -0.97 23.19 -15.48
CA GLU A 705 -1.79 22.93 -14.29
C GLU A 705 -1.52 21.54 -13.70
N ALA A 706 -1.57 21.46 -12.37
CA ALA A 706 -1.39 20.19 -11.68
C ALA A 706 -2.53 19.20 -12.01
N ALA A 707 -2.31 17.92 -11.68
CA ALA A 707 -3.36 16.92 -11.78
C ALA A 707 -4.55 17.36 -10.92
N ASN A 708 -5.72 17.50 -11.54
CA ASN A 708 -6.94 18.05 -10.92
C ASN A 708 -6.78 19.46 -10.30
N GLY A 709 -5.77 20.24 -10.68
CA GLY A 709 -5.46 21.53 -10.06
C GLY A 709 -6.63 22.51 -10.05
N SER A 710 -6.74 23.23 -8.94
CA SER A 710 -7.68 24.32 -8.67
C SER A 710 -6.93 25.54 -8.12
N LEU A 711 -7.64 26.52 -7.56
CA LEU A 711 -7.01 27.67 -6.91
C LEU A 711 -6.64 27.42 -5.44
N ASP A 712 -6.87 26.22 -4.92
CA ASP A 712 -6.59 25.89 -3.53
C ASP A 712 -5.08 25.69 -3.27
N PHE A 713 -4.32 25.40 -4.32
CA PHE A 713 -2.88 25.22 -4.28
C PHE A 713 -2.15 26.21 -5.20
N GLY A 714 -0.83 26.33 -5.01
CA GLY A 714 0.02 27.25 -5.75
C GLY A 714 1.47 27.17 -5.27
N ALA A 715 2.28 28.20 -5.54
CA ALA A 715 3.72 28.15 -5.22
C ALA A 715 4.06 27.79 -3.76
N ALA A 716 3.20 28.13 -2.79
CA ALA A 716 3.37 27.77 -1.38
C ALA A 716 3.15 26.27 -1.08
N SER A 717 2.42 25.53 -1.92
CA SER A 717 2.31 24.07 -1.85
C SER A 717 3.35 23.34 -2.71
N GLY A 718 4.20 24.10 -3.41
CA GLY A 718 5.22 23.58 -4.32
C GLY A 718 4.74 23.40 -5.75
N GLU A 719 3.50 23.79 -6.04
CA GLU A 719 2.94 23.81 -7.38
C GLU A 719 3.53 24.97 -8.19
N TRP A 720 4.06 24.63 -9.36
CA TRP A 720 4.76 25.58 -10.24
C TRP A 720 4.00 25.88 -11.52
N SER A 721 2.71 25.57 -11.59
CA SER A 721 1.86 25.82 -12.75
C SER A 721 2.00 27.25 -13.27
N GLY A 722 2.18 27.37 -14.59
CA GLY A 722 2.47 28.63 -15.28
C GLY A 722 3.91 29.15 -15.18
N SER A 723 4.76 28.60 -14.30
CA SER A 723 6.18 29.00 -14.17
C SER A 723 7.05 28.33 -15.24
N ALA A 724 8.22 28.90 -15.56
CA ALA A 724 9.15 28.29 -16.49
C ALA A 724 9.63 26.91 -16.00
N LEU A 725 9.90 25.97 -16.91
CA LEU A 725 10.56 24.71 -16.51
C LEU A 725 11.95 25.00 -15.96
N VAL A 726 12.37 24.20 -14.96
CA VAL A 726 13.73 24.28 -14.40
C VAL A 726 14.58 23.10 -14.83
N ASP A 727 15.89 23.34 -14.91
CA ASP A 727 16.90 22.31 -15.14
C ASP A 727 16.83 21.23 -14.05
N GLY A 728 16.91 19.96 -14.45
CA GLY A 728 16.91 18.87 -13.48
C GLY A 728 16.66 17.50 -14.09
N THR A 729 16.38 16.52 -13.21
CA THR A 729 16.00 15.17 -13.61
C THR A 729 14.49 15.06 -13.70
N TYR A 730 14.00 14.59 -14.84
CA TYR A 730 12.58 14.37 -15.11
C TYR A 730 12.33 12.89 -15.36
N ARG A 731 11.12 12.44 -15.06
CA ARG A 731 10.75 11.03 -15.11
C ARG A 731 9.55 10.81 -16.01
N LEU A 732 9.73 9.92 -16.99
CA LEU A 732 8.63 9.32 -17.75
C LEU A 732 8.25 8.01 -17.08
N THR A 733 6.98 7.87 -16.73
CA THR A 733 6.40 6.63 -16.23
C THR A 733 5.29 6.17 -17.16
N VAL A 734 5.34 4.91 -17.57
CA VAL A 734 4.31 4.31 -18.42
C VAL A 734 3.66 3.16 -17.67
N ALA A 735 2.35 3.00 -17.84
CA ALA A 735 1.57 1.87 -17.33
C ALA A 735 0.57 1.41 -18.39
N ALA A 736 0.33 0.10 -18.45
CA ALA A 736 -0.66 -0.49 -19.33
C ALA A 736 -1.63 -1.36 -18.54
N TRP A 737 -2.85 -1.48 -19.00
CA TRP A 737 -3.85 -2.37 -18.40
C TRP A 737 -4.68 -3.07 -19.46
N ARG A 738 -5.27 -4.19 -19.08
CA ARG A 738 -6.29 -4.89 -19.86
C ARG A 738 -7.32 -5.53 -18.94
N ASP A 739 -8.50 -5.78 -19.49
CA ASP A 739 -9.52 -6.55 -18.79
C ASP A 739 -9.42 -8.02 -19.20
N PHE A 740 -9.73 -8.92 -18.27
CA PHE A 740 -9.91 -10.34 -18.53
C PHE A 740 -11.10 -10.88 -17.74
N ASP A 741 -11.72 -11.93 -18.26
CA ASP A 741 -12.86 -12.59 -17.62
C ASP A 741 -12.39 -13.85 -16.88
N TYR A 742 -12.69 -13.91 -15.58
CA TYR A 742 -12.59 -15.14 -14.79
C TYR A 742 -13.92 -15.88 -14.87
N PHE A 743 -13.89 -17.08 -15.46
CA PHE A 743 -15.06 -17.93 -15.62
C PHE A 743 -15.20 -18.84 -14.40
N GLY A 744 -16.01 -18.42 -13.45
CA GLY A 744 -16.51 -19.29 -12.38
C GLY A 744 -17.72 -20.08 -12.86
N PRO A 745 -18.04 -21.21 -12.22
CA PRO A 745 -19.16 -22.02 -12.65
C PRO A 745 -20.42 -21.31 -12.13
N GLY A 746 -21.25 -20.79 -13.05
CA GLY A 746 -22.49 -20.05 -12.76
C GLY A 746 -22.35 -18.53 -12.70
N ALA A 747 -21.14 -17.97 -12.77
CA ALA A 747 -20.91 -16.52 -12.83
C ALA A 747 -19.56 -16.17 -13.48
N THR A 748 -19.55 -15.15 -14.34
CA THR A 748 -18.31 -14.54 -14.85
C THR A 748 -17.94 -13.33 -14.01
N THR A 749 -16.69 -13.25 -13.57
CA THR A 749 -16.15 -12.06 -12.90
C THR A 749 -15.12 -11.42 -13.82
N ARG A 750 -15.36 -10.19 -14.24
CA ARG A 750 -14.40 -9.43 -15.04
C ARG A 750 -13.43 -8.73 -14.09
N TYR A 751 -12.14 -8.90 -14.35
CA TYR A 751 -11.05 -8.25 -13.64
C TYR A 751 -10.31 -7.33 -14.60
N ARG A 752 -9.64 -6.32 -14.04
CA ARG A 752 -8.65 -5.52 -14.76
C ARG A 752 -7.27 -5.82 -14.19
N ALA A 753 -6.33 -6.14 -15.07
CA ALA A 753 -4.93 -6.33 -14.74
C ALA A 753 -4.12 -5.16 -15.29
N ALA A 754 -3.41 -4.46 -14.40
CA ALA A 754 -2.40 -3.46 -14.76
C ALA A 754 -0.99 -4.04 -14.66
N SER A 755 -0.10 -3.56 -15.54
CA SER A 755 1.33 -3.78 -15.42
C SER A 755 1.87 -3.00 -14.23
N PRO A 756 2.89 -3.51 -13.52
CA PRO A 756 3.78 -2.63 -12.77
C PRO A 756 4.23 -1.51 -13.70
N ALA A 757 4.17 -0.26 -13.24
CA ALA A 757 4.61 0.85 -14.07
C ALA A 757 6.12 0.77 -14.30
N ALA A 758 6.55 1.17 -15.50
CA ALA A 758 7.96 1.25 -15.86
C ALA A 758 8.35 2.73 -15.96
N SER A 759 9.50 3.09 -15.39
CA SER A 759 9.98 4.47 -15.38
C SER A 759 11.40 4.60 -15.90
N VAL A 760 11.67 5.68 -16.62
CA VAL A 760 13.01 6.10 -17.06
C VAL A 760 13.19 7.57 -16.76
N GLU A 761 14.40 7.95 -16.38
CA GLU A 761 14.79 9.31 -16.03
C GLU A 761 15.66 9.91 -17.13
N LEU A 762 15.51 11.22 -17.37
CA LEU A 762 16.38 12.00 -18.24
C LEU A 762 16.69 13.38 -17.67
N LEU A 763 17.64 14.06 -18.30
CA LEU A 763 18.08 15.41 -17.95
C LEU A 763 17.31 16.44 -18.79
N VAL A 764 16.88 17.53 -18.17
CA VAL A 764 16.24 18.68 -18.84
C VAL A 764 17.11 19.91 -18.66
N GLY A 765 17.20 20.71 -19.74
CA GLY A 765 17.98 21.94 -19.77
C GLY A 765 19.45 21.70 -19.46
N SER A 766 20.09 22.58 -18.69
CA SER A 766 21.55 22.49 -18.45
C SER A 766 22.00 21.40 -17.46
N ALA A 767 21.09 20.53 -17.01
CA ALA A 767 21.40 19.48 -16.06
C ALA A 767 22.37 18.43 -16.66
N SER A 768 23.35 17.99 -15.86
CA SER A 768 24.40 17.05 -16.30
C SER A 768 24.47 15.76 -15.49
N VAL A 769 23.68 15.64 -14.42
CA VAL A 769 23.69 14.51 -13.50
C VAL A 769 22.26 14.14 -13.13
N LEU A 770 21.93 12.85 -13.26
CA LEU A 770 20.65 12.32 -12.82
C LEU A 770 20.59 12.34 -11.28
N ALA A 771 19.50 12.87 -10.75
CA ALA A 771 19.15 12.88 -9.34
C ALA A 771 17.81 12.15 -9.17
N PRO A 772 17.81 10.82 -8.99
CA PRO A 772 16.58 10.06 -8.84
C PRO A 772 15.78 10.46 -7.59
N TYR A 773 14.49 10.11 -7.57
CA TYR A 773 13.66 10.27 -6.37
C TYR A 773 14.21 9.45 -5.19
N SER A 774 14.46 10.11 -4.05
CA SER A 774 15.17 9.49 -2.91
C SER A 774 14.37 9.48 -1.60
N LYS A 775 13.22 10.16 -1.51
CA LYS A 775 12.47 10.26 -0.24
C LYS A 775 11.89 8.93 0.23
N VAL A 776 11.67 7.97 -0.67
CA VAL A 776 11.31 6.57 -0.33
C VAL A 776 12.35 5.67 -0.97
N SER A 777 13.03 4.86 -0.15
CA SER A 777 14.16 4.04 -0.62
C SER A 777 13.76 2.95 -1.61
N SER A 778 12.53 2.41 -1.50
CA SER A 778 12.04 1.35 -2.36
C SER A 778 10.52 1.19 -2.27
N GLY A 779 9.89 0.81 -3.39
CA GLY A 779 8.50 0.34 -3.40
C GLY A 779 8.27 -0.90 -2.54
N ALA A 780 9.32 -1.68 -2.24
CA ALA A 780 9.26 -2.83 -1.33
C ALA A 780 8.80 -2.45 0.09
N ASN A 781 9.03 -1.20 0.50
CA ASN A 781 8.53 -0.67 1.77
C ASN A 781 7.00 -0.73 1.84
N CYS A 782 6.32 -0.50 0.71
CA CYS A 782 4.86 -0.58 0.61
C CYS A 782 4.36 -2.03 0.57
N THR A 783 5.01 -2.87 -0.25
CA THR A 783 4.58 -4.27 -0.44
C THR A 783 4.90 -5.16 0.76
N ALA A 784 5.73 -4.72 1.70
CA ALA A 784 5.91 -5.38 3.00
C ALA A 784 4.59 -5.56 3.78
N CYS A 785 3.62 -4.64 3.60
CA CYS A 785 2.28 -4.74 4.19
C CYS A 785 1.20 -5.04 3.14
N HIS A 786 1.30 -4.39 1.97
CA HIS A 786 0.24 -4.48 0.96
C HIS A 786 0.36 -5.70 0.03
N GLN A 787 1.51 -6.37 -0.02
CA GLN A 787 1.90 -7.39 -1.01
C GLN A 787 1.96 -6.89 -2.46
N GLU A 788 0.92 -6.19 -2.91
CA GLU A 788 0.80 -5.58 -4.22
C GLU A 788 0.14 -4.20 -4.10
N LEU A 789 0.27 -3.38 -5.14
CA LEU A 789 -0.35 -2.04 -5.20
C LEU A 789 -1.21 -1.92 -6.46
N TYR A 790 -2.54 -2.05 -6.41
CA TYR A 790 -3.57 -1.74 -7.42
C TYR A 790 -4.48 -0.56 -7.00
N PHE A 791 -4.54 0.50 -7.81
CA PHE A 791 -5.40 1.67 -7.56
C PHE A 791 -6.16 2.13 -8.80
N HIS A 792 -7.14 3.03 -8.58
CA HIS A 792 -8.01 3.64 -9.60
C HIS A 792 -8.68 2.61 -10.52
N GLU A 793 -9.54 1.76 -9.95
CA GLU A 793 -10.22 0.68 -10.68
C GLU A 793 -9.19 -0.20 -11.43
N GLU A 794 -8.11 -0.56 -10.72
CA GLU A 794 -7.04 -1.46 -11.15
C GLU A 794 -6.33 -1.04 -12.45
N GLN A 795 -6.34 0.24 -12.79
CA GLN A 795 -5.65 0.77 -13.98
C GLN A 795 -4.15 0.98 -13.76
N TYR A 796 -3.73 1.13 -12.51
CA TYR A 796 -2.35 1.40 -12.13
C TYR A 796 -1.86 0.37 -11.12
N ARG A 797 -0.63 -0.11 -11.32
CA ARG A 797 0.02 -1.02 -10.38
C ARG A 797 1.44 -0.59 -10.01
N GLY A 798 1.76 -0.74 -8.73
CA GLY A 798 3.09 -0.52 -8.16
C GLY A 798 3.33 0.91 -7.67
N PHE A 799 4.40 1.06 -6.87
CA PHE A 799 4.80 2.33 -6.28
C PHE A 799 5.12 3.40 -7.35
N ASP A 800 5.80 2.99 -8.43
CA ASP A 800 6.15 3.90 -9.51
C ASP A 800 4.93 4.51 -10.20
N ALA A 801 3.84 3.75 -10.34
CA ALA A 801 2.61 4.28 -10.91
C ALA A 801 2.02 5.38 -10.02
N CYS A 802 2.12 5.21 -8.71
CA CYS A 802 1.59 6.17 -7.74
C CYS A 802 2.43 7.46 -7.74
N ILE A 803 3.76 7.36 -7.67
CA ILE A 803 4.65 8.53 -7.66
C ILE A 803 4.57 9.32 -8.97
N ALA A 804 4.25 8.68 -10.09
CA ALA A 804 4.10 9.39 -11.36
C ALA A 804 3.06 10.52 -11.31
N CYS A 805 1.93 10.29 -10.62
CA CYS A 805 0.86 11.28 -10.49
C CYS A 805 0.85 11.95 -9.12
N HIS A 806 0.92 11.16 -8.05
CA HIS A 806 0.85 11.65 -6.67
C HIS A 806 2.21 12.11 -6.13
N GLY A 807 3.32 11.89 -6.84
CA GLY A 807 4.58 12.55 -6.50
C GLY A 807 4.56 14.06 -6.77
N ASN A 808 3.60 14.52 -7.59
CA ASN A 808 3.53 15.91 -8.03
C ASN A 808 2.92 16.83 -6.97
N ALA A 809 3.54 17.97 -6.75
CA ALA A 809 2.98 19.07 -5.98
C ALA A 809 1.73 19.65 -6.68
N GLY A 810 0.82 20.24 -5.90
CA GLY A 810 -0.44 20.79 -6.40
C GLY A 810 -1.48 19.74 -6.81
N ALA A 811 -1.16 18.45 -6.84
CA ALA A 811 -2.14 17.43 -7.19
C ALA A 811 -3.31 17.41 -6.19
N GLU A 812 -4.54 17.44 -6.69
CA GLU A 812 -5.77 17.48 -5.89
C GLU A 812 -6.62 16.21 -6.09
N ASP A 813 -7.57 16.02 -5.19
CA ASP A 813 -8.66 15.07 -5.43
C ASP A 813 -9.60 15.59 -6.54
N VAL A 814 -10.68 14.87 -6.88
CA VAL A 814 -11.49 15.24 -8.05
C VAL A 814 -12.31 16.51 -7.77
N PRO A 815 -12.07 17.63 -8.49
CA PRO A 815 -12.69 18.91 -8.19
C PRO A 815 -14.06 19.01 -8.86
N ARG A 816 -14.86 19.98 -8.44
CA ARG A 816 -16.23 20.18 -8.94
C ARG A 816 -16.30 20.45 -10.43
N TYR A 817 -15.30 21.09 -11.04
CA TYR A 817 -15.33 21.32 -12.48
C TYR A 817 -15.20 20.01 -13.29
N VAL A 818 -14.65 18.94 -12.70
CA VAL A 818 -14.63 17.59 -13.28
C VAL A 818 -15.89 16.79 -12.93
N ALA A 819 -16.48 17.04 -11.75
CA ALA A 819 -17.69 16.38 -11.26
C ALA A 819 -18.59 17.37 -10.49
N ALA A 820 -19.52 18.04 -11.18
CA ALA A 820 -20.21 19.23 -10.65
C ALA A 820 -21.07 18.97 -9.40
N ASN A 821 -21.52 17.74 -9.18
CA ASN A 821 -22.30 17.35 -8.01
C ASN A 821 -21.43 16.85 -6.83
N ALA A 822 -20.10 16.84 -6.99
CA ALA A 822 -19.19 16.40 -5.92
C ALA A 822 -19.22 17.35 -4.72
N PRO A 823 -19.09 16.83 -3.48
CA PRO A 823 -18.83 17.67 -2.33
C PRO A 823 -17.53 18.45 -2.53
N ALA A 824 -17.46 19.67 -1.99
CA ALA A 824 -16.22 20.45 -2.04
C ALA A 824 -15.25 19.90 -0.98
N THR A 825 -14.03 19.64 -1.41
CA THR A 825 -12.90 19.15 -0.61
C THR A 825 -11.76 20.15 -0.68
N SER A 826 -12.06 21.41 -0.37
CA SER A 826 -11.09 22.49 -0.58
C SER A 826 -9.78 22.27 0.18
N GLY A 827 -8.66 22.38 -0.54
CA GLY A 827 -7.33 22.10 -0.01
C GLY A 827 -7.03 20.62 0.25
N ALA A 828 -7.80 19.68 -0.32
CA ALA A 828 -7.51 18.25 -0.26
C ALA A 828 -6.38 17.86 -1.22
N GLY A 829 -5.15 18.00 -0.73
CA GLY A 829 -3.96 17.61 -1.49
C GLY A 829 -3.87 16.10 -1.68
N ALA A 830 -3.82 15.67 -2.94
CA ALA A 830 -3.61 14.28 -3.35
C ALA A 830 -2.13 13.93 -3.56
N SER A 831 -1.19 14.85 -3.35
CA SER A 831 0.25 14.50 -3.37
C SER A 831 0.60 13.52 -2.26
N PHE A 832 1.60 12.66 -2.45
CA PHE A 832 2.05 11.67 -1.45
C PHE A 832 2.48 12.31 -0.14
N THR A 833 3.04 13.53 -0.19
CA THR A 833 3.38 14.31 1.00
C THR A 833 2.18 14.52 1.91
N SER A 834 1.00 14.76 1.35
CA SER A 834 -0.23 15.01 2.12
C SER A 834 -1.07 13.74 2.26
N LEU A 835 -1.43 13.11 1.14
CA LEU A 835 -2.38 12.00 1.07
C LEU A 835 -1.89 10.77 1.83
N LEU A 836 -0.63 10.37 1.66
CA LEU A 836 -0.13 9.12 2.27
C LEU A 836 -0.05 9.24 3.79
N HIS A 837 0.40 10.40 4.28
CA HIS A 837 0.40 10.72 5.70
C HIS A 837 -1.03 10.80 6.24
N ALA A 838 -1.95 11.48 5.56
CA ALA A 838 -3.33 11.60 6.01
C ALA A 838 -4.05 10.24 6.07
N LEU A 839 -3.85 9.38 5.07
CA LEU A 839 -4.41 8.03 5.01
C LEU A 839 -3.89 7.15 6.14
N HIS A 840 -2.58 7.08 6.32
CA HIS A 840 -1.99 6.21 7.33
C HIS A 840 -2.02 6.82 8.74
N GLY A 841 -2.12 8.13 8.86
CA GLY A 841 -2.24 8.88 10.10
C GLY A 841 -3.67 9.15 10.53
N SER A 842 -4.68 8.53 9.90
CA SER A 842 -6.09 8.83 10.13
C SER A 842 -6.50 8.76 11.61
N SER A 843 -5.92 7.83 12.39
CA SER A 843 -6.17 7.71 13.83
C SER A 843 -5.65 8.87 14.68
N PHE A 844 -4.80 9.72 14.13
CA PHE A 844 -4.26 10.91 14.80
C PHE A 844 -4.96 12.20 14.39
N ARG A 845 -5.81 12.13 13.36
CA ARG A 845 -6.56 13.26 12.86
C ARG A 845 -7.79 13.52 13.73
N SER A 846 -8.11 14.78 13.89
CA SER A 846 -9.34 15.28 14.52
C SER A 846 -10.49 15.41 13.52
N THR A 847 -10.17 15.47 12.22
CA THR A 847 -11.14 15.53 11.13
C THR A 847 -11.11 14.27 10.26
N PRO A 848 -12.29 13.74 9.88
CA PRO A 848 -12.40 12.72 8.84
C PRO A 848 -11.67 13.13 7.57
N LEU A 849 -10.95 12.18 6.96
CA LEU A 849 -10.35 12.38 5.65
C LEU A 849 -11.34 11.89 4.57
N ASP A 850 -12.04 12.83 3.95
CA ASP A 850 -12.84 12.59 2.76
C ASP A 850 -12.02 12.92 1.51
N VAL A 851 -12.01 12.00 0.55
CA VAL A 851 -11.35 12.17 -0.75
C VAL A 851 -12.37 11.89 -1.85
N VAL A 852 -12.53 12.85 -2.77
CA VAL A 852 -13.34 12.68 -3.97
C VAL A 852 -12.50 11.98 -5.03
N THR A 853 -12.94 10.79 -5.43
CA THR A 853 -12.28 9.96 -6.44
C THR A 853 -13.11 9.90 -7.70
N ARG A 854 -12.46 9.69 -8.85
CA ARG A 854 -13.17 9.49 -10.13
C ARG A 854 -13.95 8.18 -10.07
N ALA A 855 -15.15 8.17 -10.62
CA ALA A 855 -15.96 6.97 -10.81
C ALA A 855 -16.42 6.85 -12.27
N SER A 856 -16.88 5.66 -12.65
CA SER A 856 -17.33 5.34 -14.00
C SER A 856 -18.69 5.94 -14.42
N GLY A 857 -19.38 6.68 -13.54
CA GLY A 857 -20.64 7.34 -13.84
C GLY A 857 -20.51 8.43 -14.91
N PRO A 858 -21.62 8.84 -15.57
CA PRO A 858 -21.63 10.01 -16.43
C PRO A 858 -21.51 11.30 -15.61
N TRP A 859 -20.98 12.36 -16.21
CA TRP A 859 -21.06 13.71 -15.62
C TRP A 859 -22.53 14.11 -15.41
N PRO A 860 -22.90 14.78 -14.31
CA PRO A 860 -22.04 15.35 -13.25
C PRO A 860 -21.72 14.41 -12.06
N ASP A 861 -22.17 13.16 -12.11
CA ASP A 861 -22.07 12.17 -11.01
C ASP A 861 -20.92 11.16 -11.23
N ASN A 862 -19.90 11.56 -11.98
CA ASN A 862 -18.72 10.77 -12.34
C ASN A 862 -17.66 10.70 -11.22
N PHE A 863 -18.11 10.62 -9.96
CA PHE A 863 -17.26 10.61 -8.78
C PHE A 863 -17.76 9.63 -7.71
N GLY A 864 -16.89 9.32 -6.75
CA GLY A 864 -17.21 8.62 -5.53
C GLY A 864 -16.44 9.22 -4.37
N VAL A 865 -17.11 9.42 -3.23
CA VAL A 865 -16.47 9.85 -1.99
C VAL A 865 -15.91 8.63 -1.28
N ARG A 866 -14.68 8.76 -0.76
CA ARG A 866 -14.06 7.77 0.12
C ARG A 866 -13.66 8.45 1.41
N THR A 867 -14.22 7.96 2.51
CA THR A 867 -13.84 8.37 3.86
C THR A 867 -12.82 7.39 4.41
N TRP A 868 -11.72 7.90 4.95
CA TRP A 868 -10.58 7.08 5.42
C TRP A 868 -10.34 7.18 6.92
N SER A 869 -11.33 7.60 7.69
CA SER A 869 -11.25 7.78 9.16
C SER A 869 -10.89 6.51 9.92
N ASP A 870 -11.13 5.33 9.33
CA ASP A 870 -10.96 4.04 9.99
C ASP A 870 -9.67 3.31 9.56
N VAL A 871 -8.77 3.96 8.81
CA VAL A 871 -7.52 3.34 8.34
C VAL A 871 -6.47 3.34 9.44
N LEU A 872 -6.28 2.18 10.06
CA LEU A 872 -5.22 1.98 11.05
C LEU A 872 -3.92 1.52 10.39
N PHE A 873 -2.80 2.17 10.73
CA PHE A 873 -1.48 1.70 10.35
C PHE A 873 -1.02 0.58 11.30
N PRO A 874 -0.65 -0.61 10.79
CA PRO A 874 -0.51 -1.82 11.61
C PRO A 874 0.79 -1.90 12.43
N ALA A 875 1.73 -0.97 12.24
CA ALA A 875 3.00 -0.98 12.97
C ALA A 875 2.80 -0.75 14.47
N LEU A 876 3.52 -1.52 15.28
CA LEU A 876 3.50 -1.47 16.74
C LEU A 876 4.92 -1.29 17.28
N PRO A 877 5.10 -0.55 18.39
CA PRO A 877 4.10 0.28 19.04
C PRO A 877 3.81 1.60 18.29
N ALA A 878 4.66 1.99 17.34
CA ALA A 878 4.69 3.36 16.79
C ALA A 878 3.61 3.74 15.79
N ARG A 879 2.82 2.78 15.28
CA ARG A 879 1.83 3.05 14.23
C ARG A 879 2.48 3.87 13.11
N SER A 880 1.83 4.92 12.66
CA SER A 880 2.29 5.80 11.58
C SER A 880 3.57 6.58 11.93
N GLY A 881 3.98 6.59 13.20
CA GLY A 881 5.28 7.11 13.65
C GLY A 881 6.47 6.20 13.33
N ALA A 882 6.25 4.98 12.81
CA ALA A 882 7.31 4.11 12.31
C ALA A 882 7.81 4.57 10.93
N CYS A 883 8.36 5.78 10.81
CA CYS A 883 8.74 6.44 9.54
C CYS A 883 9.55 5.54 8.59
N ALA A 884 10.47 4.74 9.15
CA ALA A 884 11.29 3.76 8.44
C ALA A 884 10.48 2.73 7.63
N LYS A 885 9.21 2.44 8.00
CA LYS A 885 8.34 1.53 7.24
C LYS A 885 7.93 2.09 5.88
N CYS A 886 7.92 3.41 5.71
CA CYS A 886 7.63 4.06 4.43
C CYS A 886 8.92 4.54 3.77
N HIS A 887 9.80 5.21 4.51
CA HIS A 887 10.97 5.86 3.95
C HIS A 887 12.20 4.95 3.79
N GLY A 888 12.29 3.87 4.58
CA GLY A 888 13.44 2.97 4.67
C GLY A 888 14.28 3.23 5.92
N ALA A 889 14.75 2.16 6.58
CA ALA A 889 15.42 2.23 7.90
C ALA A 889 16.78 2.96 7.93
N GLU A 890 17.39 3.19 6.77
CA GLU A 890 18.68 3.86 6.62
C GLU A 890 18.59 5.04 5.63
N ASN A 891 17.37 5.46 5.30
CA ASN A 891 17.15 6.59 4.40
C ASN A 891 16.95 7.86 5.24
N ASP A 892 17.77 8.88 5.02
CA ASP A 892 17.68 10.19 5.66
C ASP A 892 17.25 11.30 4.68
N ALA A 893 17.09 10.99 3.39
CA ALA A 893 16.75 11.96 2.36
C ALA A 893 15.38 12.63 2.57
N TRP A 894 14.51 12.02 3.37
CA TRP A 894 13.18 12.54 3.70
C TRP A 894 13.17 13.52 4.88
N ASP A 895 14.21 13.52 5.74
CA ASP A 895 14.25 14.31 6.98
C ASP A 895 14.40 15.82 6.70
N SER A 896 14.86 16.18 5.49
CA SER A 896 14.90 17.57 5.06
C SER A 896 13.52 18.06 4.60
N ILE A 897 12.82 18.81 5.45
CA ILE A 897 11.58 19.55 5.08
C ILE A 897 11.86 20.82 4.25
N ALA A 898 13.09 21.02 3.78
CA ALA A 898 13.44 22.19 2.98
C ALA A 898 12.99 21.99 1.53
N ALA A 899 12.10 22.86 1.06
CA ALA A 899 11.74 22.90 -0.35
C ALA A 899 12.57 23.94 -1.12
N PRO A 900 12.98 23.65 -2.37
CA PRO A 900 13.53 24.67 -3.25
C PRO A 900 12.44 25.70 -3.61
N ALA A 901 12.81 26.98 -3.64
CA ALA A 901 11.98 28.00 -4.27
C ALA A 901 12.05 27.85 -5.79
N HIS A 902 10.99 28.21 -6.50
CA HIS A 902 11.07 28.35 -7.95
C HIS A 902 11.95 29.56 -8.30
N PRO A 903 12.82 29.50 -9.34
CA PRO A 903 13.63 30.64 -9.77
C PRO A 903 12.83 31.90 -10.13
N ASP A 904 11.63 31.75 -10.71
CA ASP A 904 10.73 32.88 -11.04
C ASP A 904 10.04 33.48 -9.80
N ALA A 905 10.03 32.76 -8.68
CA ALA A 905 9.38 33.18 -7.43
C ALA A 905 10.28 32.90 -6.22
N PRO A 906 11.52 33.45 -6.15
CA PRO A 906 12.49 33.09 -5.12
C PRO A 906 12.05 33.49 -3.70
N GLY A 907 11.05 34.37 -3.59
CA GLY A 907 10.46 34.82 -2.33
C GLY A 907 9.34 33.94 -1.78
N VAL A 908 8.88 32.91 -2.52
CA VAL A 908 7.84 31.97 -2.08
C VAL A 908 8.45 30.57 -2.08
N LYS A 909 8.58 29.98 -0.89
CA LYS A 909 9.05 28.59 -0.75
C LYS A 909 7.87 27.66 -0.51
N ALA A 910 7.98 26.44 -1.01
CA ALA A 910 6.99 25.43 -0.72
C ALA A 910 7.06 25.01 0.76
N GLN A 911 5.90 24.90 1.38
CA GLN A 911 5.71 24.60 2.80
C GLN A 911 5.52 23.09 2.98
N ILE A 912 6.56 22.31 2.63
CA ILE A 912 6.50 20.84 2.62
C ILE A 912 6.33 20.28 4.04
N GLY A 913 6.96 20.91 5.04
CA GLY A 913 6.83 20.52 6.44
C GLY A 913 5.38 20.69 6.93
N ARG A 914 4.75 21.83 6.61
CA ARG A 914 3.34 22.11 6.90
C ARG A 914 2.45 21.06 6.26
N ALA A 915 2.63 20.78 4.97
CA ALA A 915 1.82 19.80 4.25
C ALA A 915 1.93 18.40 4.87
N ALA A 916 3.16 17.95 5.16
CA ALA A 916 3.40 16.62 5.73
C ALA A 916 2.92 16.50 7.18
N CYS A 917 3.26 17.46 8.05
CA CYS A 917 2.93 17.39 9.47
C CYS A 917 1.43 17.58 9.72
N LEU A 918 0.78 18.54 9.07
CA LEU A 918 -0.65 18.80 9.26
C LEU A 918 -1.55 17.75 8.59
N ALA A 919 -0.99 16.90 7.71
CA ALA A 919 -1.73 15.75 7.19
C ALA A 919 -2.11 14.75 8.29
N CYS A 920 -1.28 14.58 9.32
CA CYS A 920 -1.56 13.77 10.50
C CYS A 920 -2.03 14.61 11.70
N HIS A 921 -1.42 15.78 11.91
CA HIS A 921 -1.64 16.66 13.05
C HIS A 921 -2.50 17.86 12.66
N ASP A 922 -3.79 17.64 12.44
CA ASP A 922 -4.75 18.65 11.97
C ASP A 922 -5.41 19.48 13.09
N GLY A 923 -5.00 19.26 14.35
CA GLY A 923 -5.56 19.97 15.49
C GLY A 923 -5.15 21.45 15.55
N VAL A 924 -6.01 22.28 16.16
CA VAL A 924 -5.82 23.75 16.25
C VAL A 924 -4.45 24.15 16.84
N ASN A 925 -3.94 23.41 17.82
CA ASN A 925 -2.64 23.70 18.43
C ASN A 925 -1.47 23.38 17.48
N ALA A 926 -1.58 22.30 16.69
CA ALA A 926 -0.56 21.95 15.72
C ALA A 926 -0.53 22.98 14.58
N LEU A 927 -1.71 23.41 14.11
CA LEU A 927 -1.83 24.49 13.14
C LEU A 927 -1.18 25.79 13.64
N ALA A 928 -1.52 26.23 14.86
CA ALA A 928 -0.94 27.44 15.46
C ALA A 928 0.57 27.32 15.65
N HIS A 929 1.07 26.13 16.03
CA HIS A 929 2.50 25.86 16.13
C HIS A 929 3.19 26.05 14.76
N VAL A 930 2.70 25.38 13.71
CA VAL A 930 3.29 25.51 12.37
C VAL A 930 3.22 26.95 11.85
N GLU A 931 2.12 27.67 12.11
CA GLU A 931 1.98 29.07 11.71
C GLU A 931 2.99 29.99 12.40
N LEU A 932 3.26 29.79 13.70
CA LEU A 932 4.25 30.57 14.44
C LEU A 932 5.68 30.39 13.91
N TYR A 933 5.98 29.25 13.31
CA TYR A 933 7.31 28.91 12.75
C TYR A 933 7.38 29.00 11.23
N THR A 934 6.34 29.57 10.60
CA THR A 934 6.35 29.91 9.18
C THR A 934 6.58 31.41 9.03
N LEU A 935 7.75 31.81 8.54
CA LEU A 935 8.12 33.22 8.38
C LEU A 935 7.30 33.90 7.26
N PRO A 936 7.19 35.24 7.29
CA PRO A 936 6.69 36.01 6.15
C PRO A 936 7.46 35.64 4.86
N GLY A 937 6.76 35.12 3.85
CA GLY A 937 7.35 34.53 2.63
C GLY A 937 7.34 33.00 2.57
N GLY A 938 6.80 32.32 3.59
CA GLY A 938 6.58 30.86 3.58
C GLY A 938 7.79 30.02 3.96
N ASN A 939 8.88 30.63 4.47
CA ASN A 939 10.02 29.86 4.98
C ASN A 939 9.66 29.18 6.31
N GLU A 940 9.79 27.86 6.37
CA GLU A 940 9.58 27.08 7.58
C GLU A 940 10.87 27.01 8.41
N ASP A 941 10.84 27.45 9.68
CA ASP A 941 11.96 27.33 10.63
C ASP A 941 11.87 26.03 11.47
N CYS A 942 10.98 25.10 11.09
CA CYS A 942 10.74 23.86 11.83
C CYS A 942 12.00 22.98 11.97
N ASN A 943 12.89 23.02 10.96
CA ASN A 943 14.16 22.28 10.94
C ASN A 943 15.09 22.63 12.11
N ARG A 944 14.96 23.82 12.69
CA ARG A 944 15.76 24.23 13.84
C ARG A 944 15.56 23.29 15.05
N CYS A 945 14.34 22.78 15.21
CA CYS A 945 13.99 21.90 16.32
C CYS A 945 13.87 20.44 15.88
N HIS A 946 13.36 20.21 14.66
CA HIS A 946 12.93 18.90 14.19
C HIS A 946 13.89 18.16 13.25
N ALA A 947 14.93 18.82 12.72
CA ALA A 947 15.95 18.11 11.95
C ALA A 947 16.80 17.20 12.85
N GLN A 948 17.50 16.22 12.26
CA GLN A 948 18.51 15.42 12.95
C GLN A 948 19.51 16.27 13.75
N GLY A 949 19.68 15.96 15.04
CA GLY A 949 20.53 16.72 15.96
C GLY A 949 19.92 17.99 16.56
N GLY A 950 18.68 18.32 16.18
CA GLY A 950 17.85 19.34 16.84
C GLY A 950 17.41 18.92 18.26
N GLU A 951 16.65 19.79 18.93
CA GLU A 951 16.15 19.52 20.29
C GLU A 951 15.17 18.35 20.35
N LEU A 952 14.36 18.18 19.29
CA LEU A 952 13.37 17.11 19.18
C LEU A 952 13.24 16.65 17.71
N PRO A 953 14.22 15.86 17.21
CA PRO A 953 14.20 15.35 15.84
C PRO A 953 12.92 14.58 15.52
N ILE A 954 12.45 14.60 14.26
CA ILE A 954 11.18 13.96 13.84
C ILE A 954 11.14 12.49 14.27
N GLU A 955 12.20 11.72 14.04
CA GLU A 955 12.26 10.31 14.45
C GLU A 955 12.13 10.14 15.97
N ALA A 956 12.82 10.97 16.74
CA ALA A 956 12.79 10.91 18.20
C ALA A 956 11.41 11.32 18.76
N ALA A 957 10.73 12.26 18.10
CA ALA A 957 9.38 12.68 18.47
C ALA A 957 8.33 11.58 18.26
N HIS A 958 8.60 10.65 17.32
CA HIS A 958 7.69 9.56 16.95
C HIS A 958 8.13 8.18 17.46
N ASP A 959 9.25 8.08 18.17
CA ASP A 959 9.68 6.85 18.83
C ASP A 959 8.91 6.65 20.15
N VAL A 960 7.93 5.76 20.14
CA VAL A 960 7.11 5.38 21.32
C VAL A 960 7.72 4.24 22.14
N ARG A 961 9.05 4.14 22.16
CA ARG A 961 9.77 3.20 23.01
C ARG A 961 10.01 3.70 24.42
#